data_AF-A0A6F9WSL8-F1
#
_entry.id   AF-A0A6F9WSL8-F1
#
_cell.length_a   1.000
_cell.length_b   1.000
_cell.length_c   1.000
_cell.angle_alpha   90.00
_cell.angle_beta   90.00
_cell.angle_gamma   90.00
#
_symmetry.space_group_name_H-M   'P 1'
#
loop_
_entity.id
_entity.type
_entity.pdbx_description
1 polymer ?
#
loop_
_entity_poly.entity_id
_entity_poly.type
_entity_poly.pdbx_seq_one_letter_code
_entity_poly.pdbx_strand_id
1 'polypeptide(L)'
;MPSQYSYTSYGFPYWLRYGEYGGPGHSGERKNPDGSLYIDPRTRQTVPFYYDPIDPLDVLFRNHDLAYDAAKNSSNPLVARTIADITLLNEMQKLAPSQLDARGNAYRRLAIGAFTAKLIAEFPSLPFDLFKNAATVSPPRIDPLILDLDSDGIETTSITAGANFDHDGNGFAERTGWVNSDDGLLVLDRNSDGIINNGTELFGDQTILKNGIRATNGFQALAEWDDNGDGKIDEIDDIWATARVWRDLNGDGVSSADELFTLSDTGIASIGLTNTPVSVTDTNGNTMLQSGTFTRTDSTTGQVGDIAFQRDTTFTVATEWLDEPEEIEALPDLQGFGNVYTLHQAMVRDASGTLKSLVGSFAVATDTSTRNAIIEQILFKWTGSDGINPASRGGTIDARKLGALEKMFGQSFVGTSGANPNVTAAAMLNQSYQGLFDTFYAQLMMQTHLKPLYDLITYSWDEASQSIKGDLSGVIAEIENELTADPAAGKALFDEFTRNLDQLKATSAMNFDAYQAAFMSKGDSFIWTLESLGKNLIAGTAGNDMLSGTANADALAGGAGADTLYGNAGDDILDGGSGNDILQAGDGNDTYIFGLGSGQDAIFDTSGTDTVQLGAGISADDLGFLKIGNYDLRVEVKGTTDSLIIQNWFSHNAYRIERFRFSDGTVKTIGDIEAAGYVLRGGSGNDTLNGSEARDIMYGGAGNDILFGGSGNDILDGGAGNDYLQGGIYANNGDDTYRFGIGGGQDTIYDYDGAPNQDTVEFGEGITPDMIEFRRSGDELQVALKDTSDMLTIQGWFVNGSFRIERFRFSDGTVKTIGDIEAAGYVLRGGSGNDTLNGSEARDIMYGGAGNDILFGGSGNDILDGGAGNDYLQGGIYANNGDDTYRFGIGGGQDTIYDYDGAPNQDTVEFGEGVTPDQLWFSRANNNLEVSIVGTDDKFTIQDWFYSSYNHVEQFKTAEGLTLLDSQVQNLVNAMAAFTPPAPGQTILPQNYQETLAPVLAANWH
;
A
#
# COMPACT_ATOMS: atom_id res chain seq x y z
N MET A 1 -17.79 14.64 8.12
CA MET A 1 -17.08 15.79 7.54
C MET A 1 -17.93 17.06 7.62
N PRO A 2 -17.38 18.15 8.17
CA PRO A 2 -17.62 19.48 7.65
C PRO A 2 -16.31 20.03 7.05
N SER A 3 -16.33 20.19 5.74
CA SER A 3 -15.34 20.88 4.92
C SER A 3 -15.37 22.39 5.17
N GLN A 4 -14.45 22.90 5.99
CA GLN A 4 -14.09 24.32 6.06
C GLN A 4 -12.60 24.49 6.39
N TYR A 5 -11.72 24.03 5.50
CA TYR A 5 -10.36 24.56 5.41
C TYR A 5 -10.22 25.24 4.05
N SER A 6 -10.78 26.45 3.96
CA SER A 6 -10.39 27.36 2.90
C SER A 6 -8.97 27.82 3.20
N TYR A 7 -8.00 27.24 2.51
CA TYR A 7 -6.66 27.81 2.37
C TYR A 7 -6.77 29.11 1.58
N THR A 8 -7.20 30.17 2.26
CA THR A 8 -7.29 31.53 1.73
C THR A 8 -6.22 32.38 2.38
N SER A 9 -5.17 32.68 1.60
CA SER A 9 -4.39 33.92 1.64
C SER A 9 -3.84 34.41 2.98
N TYR A 10 -3.24 33.54 3.80
CA TYR A 10 -2.36 33.98 4.87
C TYR A 10 -0.92 33.81 4.43
N GLY A 11 -0.18 34.92 4.44
CA GLY A 11 1.20 35.01 3.98
C GLY A 11 2.08 33.99 4.69
N PHE A 12 2.86 33.27 3.88
CA PHE A 12 4.03 32.51 4.30
C PHE A 12 4.86 33.34 5.28
N PRO A 13 5.39 32.76 6.37
CA PRO A 13 6.32 33.49 7.21
C PRO A 13 7.58 33.76 6.35
N TYR A 14 7.89 35.05 6.14
CA TYR A 14 8.72 35.67 5.09
C TYR A 14 10.24 35.40 5.20
N TRP A 15 10.65 34.20 5.60
CA TRP A 15 12.00 33.97 6.12
C TRP A 15 13.08 33.77 5.08
N LEU A 16 12.72 33.67 3.81
CA LEU A 16 13.67 33.64 2.68
C LEU A 16 13.19 34.42 1.44
N ARG A 17 12.14 35.26 1.50
CA ARG A 17 11.83 36.16 0.37
C ARG A 17 12.84 37.31 0.32
N TYR A 18 13.96 37.08 -0.37
CA TYR A 18 15.01 38.07 -0.64
C TYR A 18 14.62 39.10 -1.73
N GLY A 19 13.40 39.62 -1.64
CA GLY A 19 12.86 40.69 -2.48
C GLY A 19 12.38 41.93 -1.71
N GLU A 20 12.23 41.85 -0.39
CA GLU A 20 11.70 42.95 0.43
C GLU A 20 12.75 43.66 1.29
N TYR A 21 13.98 43.12 1.38
CA TYR A 21 15.10 43.91 1.91
C TYR A 21 15.53 44.89 0.84
N GLY A 22 15.20 46.16 1.09
CA GLY A 22 15.84 47.34 0.54
C GLY A 22 16.30 47.27 -0.91
N GLY A 23 15.69 48.09 -1.77
CA GLY A 23 16.35 48.51 -2.99
C GLY A 23 17.80 48.98 -2.71
N PRO A 24 18.64 49.14 -3.76
CA PRO A 24 20.09 49.37 -3.68
C PRO A 24 20.60 50.62 -2.89
N GLY A 25 19.78 51.21 -2.00
CA GLY A 25 20.12 52.33 -1.11
C GLY A 25 20.07 52.05 0.39
N HIS A 26 19.77 50.84 0.90
CA HIS A 26 19.71 50.57 2.34
C HIS A 26 20.95 49.84 2.87
N SER A 27 22.01 50.58 3.16
CA SER A 27 23.22 50.06 3.81
C SER A 27 23.65 50.97 4.97
N GLY A 28 23.36 50.59 6.21
CA GLY A 28 24.04 51.12 7.40
C GLY A 28 25.36 50.38 7.63
N GLU A 29 26.31 50.92 8.40
CA GLU A 29 27.54 50.21 8.78
C GLU A 29 27.39 49.57 10.18
N ARG A 30 27.81 48.31 10.35
CA ARG A 30 27.83 47.57 11.63
C ARG A 30 28.67 48.33 12.63
N LYS A 31 28.18 48.48 13.87
CA LYS A 31 28.85 49.20 14.97
C LYS A 31 29.09 48.29 16.17
N ASN A 32 30.16 48.54 16.89
CA ASN A 32 30.49 47.99 18.20
C ASN A 32 29.59 48.62 19.29
N PRO A 33 29.53 48.03 20.50
CA PRO A 33 28.74 48.57 21.62
C PRO A 33 29.10 50.01 22.05
N ASP A 34 30.26 50.51 21.64
CA ASP A 34 30.71 51.89 21.89
C ASP A 34 30.39 52.86 20.74
N GLY A 35 29.60 52.42 19.75
CA GLY A 35 29.21 53.19 18.58
C GLY A 35 30.30 53.29 17.48
N SER A 36 31.48 52.69 17.68
CA SER A 36 32.52 52.63 16.65
C SER A 36 32.18 51.61 15.56
N LEU A 37 32.66 51.80 14.34
CA LEU A 37 32.39 50.85 13.25
C LEU A 37 33.06 49.49 13.52
N TYR A 38 32.30 48.41 13.38
CA TYR A 38 32.81 47.05 13.41
C TYR A 38 33.71 46.82 12.20
N ILE A 39 34.93 46.36 12.46
CA ILE A 39 35.92 46.05 11.44
C ILE A 39 36.17 44.55 11.47
N ASP A 40 35.82 43.86 10.39
CA ASP A 40 36.06 42.41 10.28
C ASP A 40 37.57 42.12 10.41
N PRO A 41 38.00 41.31 11.38
CA PRO A 41 39.41 41.03 11.63
C PRO A 41 40.11 40.27 10.48
N ARG A 42 39.36 39.57 9.61
CA ARG A 42 39.87 38.83 8.46
C ARG A 42 40.11 39.73 7.24
N THR A 43 39.24 40.70 7.01
CA THR A 43 39.26 41.56 5.81
C THR A 43 39.74 42.99 6.08
N ARG A 44 39.71 43.43 7.35
CA ARG A 44 40.00 44.80 7.82
C ARG A 44 39.12 45.88 7.16
N GLN A 45 37.88 45.54 6.82
CA GLN A 45 36.89 46.44 6.24
C GLN A 45 35.72 46.67 7.20
N THR A 46 35.07 47.82 7.09
CA THR A 46 33.79 48.09 7.76
C THR A 46 32.72 47.23 7.12
N VAL A 47 31.95 46.53 7.94
CA VAL A 47 30.92 45.59 7.44
C VAL A 47 29.57 46.30 7.49
N PRO A 48 28.78 46.37 6.41
CA PRO A 48 27.42 46.90 6.47
C PRO A 48 26.52 46.10 7.42
N PHE A 49 25.53 46.74 8.05
CA PHE A 49 24.34 46.09 8.59
C PHE A 49 23.68 45.36 7.41
N TYR A 50 23.78 44.03 7.44
CA TYR A 50 23.16 43.10 6.49
C TYR A 50 23.49 43.32 5.02
N TYR A 51 24.73 42.98 4.63
CA TYR A 51 25.01 42.25 3.38
C TYR A 51 26.48 41.81 3.40
N ASP A 52 26.78 40.52 3.28
CA ASP A 52 28.06 40.09 2.71
C ASP A 52 27.85 39.91 1.19
N PRO A 53 28.10 40.93 0.35
CA PRO A 53 27.99 40.81 -1.11
C PRO A 53 28.97 39.79 -1.73
N ILE A 54 29.79 39.13 -0.92
CA ILE A 54 30.81 38.17 -1.35
C ILE A 54 30.35 36.72 -1.16
N ASP A 55 29.22 36.44 -0.48
CA ASP A 55 28.67 35.09 -0.43
C ASP A 55 27.99 34.73 -1.77
N PRO A 56 28.61 33.93 -2.63
CA PRO A 56 28.06 33.64 -3.94
C PRO A 56 26.87 32.66 -3.86
N LEU A 57 26.58 32.10 -2.69
CA LEU A 57 25.34 31.35 -2.42
C LEU A 57 24.14 32.27 -2.29
N ASP A 58 24.31 33.40 -1.61
CA ASP A 58 23.22 34.36 -1.43
C ASP A 58 22.81 35.00 -2.78
N VAL A 59 23.78 35.13 -3.69
CA VAL A 59 23.53 35.49 -5.09
C VAL A 59 22.77 34.39 -5.85
N LEU A 60 23.13 33.12 -5.65
CA LEU A 60 22.46 31.96 -6.27
C LEU A 60 21.00 31.85 -5.83
N PHE A 61 20.72 32.01 -4.53
CA PHE A 61 19.37 31.97 -3.96
C PHE A 61 18.50 33.14 -4.38
N ARG A 62 19.02 34.36 -4.30
CA ARG A 62 18.31 35.53 -4.79
C ARG A 62 17.92 35.39 -6.26
N ASN A 63 18.81 34.84 -7.11
CA ASN A 63 18.47 34.60 -8.51
C ASN A 63 17.42 33.49 -8.67
N HIS A 64 17.46 32.44 -7.86
CA HIS A 64 16.43 31.39 -7.83
C HIS A 64 15.05 31.94 -7.43
N ASP A 65 14.94 32.68 -6.33
CA ASP A 65 13.65 33.16 -5.82
C ASP A 65 13.06 34.23 -6.74
N LEU A 66 13.90 35.15 -7.23
CA LEU A 66 13.49 36.11 -8.26
C LEU A 66 13.11 35.43 -9.57
N ALA A 67 13.70 34.28 -9.91
CA ALA A 67 13.31 33.48 -11.08
C ALA A 67 11.99 32.72 -10.86
N TYR A 68 11.76 32.20 -9.65
CA TYR A 68 10.52 31.52 -9.26
C TYR A 68 9.32 32.48 -9.33
N ASP A 69 9.49 33.71 -8.85
CA ASP A 69 8.47 34.77 -8.93
C ASP A 69 8.32 35.35 -10.35
N ALA A 70 9.38 35.36 -11.16
CA ALA A 70 9.36 35.87 -12.52
C ALA A 70 9.03 34.78 -13.56
N ALA A 71 7.76 34.36 -13.60
CA ALA A 71 7.12 33.66 -14.73
C ALA A 71 7.94 32.51 -15.38
N LYS A 72 8.06 31.38 -14.66
CA LYS A 72 8.25 29.98 -15.12
C LYS A 72 8.70 29.77 -16.59
N ASN A 73 9.89 30.20 -16.96
CA ASN A 73 10.46 29.92 -18.29
C ASN A 73 12.00 29.98 -18.26
N SER A 74 12.65 28.93 -18.77
CA SER A 74 14.13 28.80 -18.86
C SER A 74 14.82 29.82 -19.78
N SER A 75 14.05 30.63 -20.51
CA SER A 75 14.56 31.83 -21.22
C SER A 75 14.73 33.06 -20.33
N ASN A 76 14.37 32.99 -19.04
CA ASN A 76 14.61 34.04 -18.06
C ASN A 76 16.12 34.12 -17.71
N PRO A 77 16.77 35.30 -17.85
CA PRO A 77 18.18 35.49 -17.52
C PRO A 77 18.59 35.05 -16.10
N LEU A 78 17.65 35.07 -15.16
CA LEU A 78 17.87 34.62 -13.78
C LEU A 78 17.97 33.10 -13.69
N VAL A 79 17.11 32.34 -14.40
CA VAL A 79 17.17 30.87 -14.47
C VAL A 79 18.48 30.42 -15.12
N ALA A 80 18.88 31.06 -16.22
CA ALA A 80 20.14 30.75 -16.90
C ALA A 80 21.37 30.97 -16.00
N ARG A 81 21.31 31.98 -15.12
CA ARG A 81 22.35 32.25 -14.13
C ARG A 81 22.38 31.20 -13.02
N THR A 82 21.21 30.81 -12.50
CA THR A 82 21.07 29.72 -11.54
C THR A 82 21.64 28.40 -12.07
N ILE A 83 21.37 28.05 -13.35
CA ILE A 83 21.94 26.85 -13.99
C ILE A 83 23.47 26.92 -14.08
N ALA A 84 24.02 28.08 -14.42
CA ALA A 84 25.47 28.27 -14.50
C ALA A 84 26.16 28.12 -13.13
N ASP A 85 25.54 28.66 -12.08
CA ASP A 85 26.03 28.56 -10.71
C ASP A 85 25.96 27.11 -10.18
N ILE A 86 24.89 26.36 -10.48
CA ILE A 86 24.78 24.91 -10.19
C ILE A 86 25.89 24.13 -10.91
N THR A 87 26.17 24.47 -12.16
CA THR A 87 27.22 23.81 -12.94
C THR A 87 28.58 24.03 -12.29
N LEU A 88 28.89 25.26 -11.88
CA LEU A 88 30.12 25.59 -11.16
C LEU A 88 30.23 24.84 -9.82
N LEU A 89 29.13 24.76 -9.06
CA LEU A 89 29.06 24.02 -7.80
C LEU A 89 29.44 22.54 -8.00
N ASN A 90 28.81 21.87 -8.97
CA ASN A 90 29.08 20.47 -9.29
C ASN A 90 30.51 20.24 -9.81
N GLU A 91 31.09 21.19 -10.55
CA GLU A 91 32.49 21.11 -10.98
C GLU A 91 33.46 21.23 -9.81
N MET A 92 33.18 22.12 -8.85
CA MET A 92 34.02 22.32 -7.68
C MET A 92 33.99 21.12 -6.72
N GLN A 93 32.88 20.37 -6.66
CA GLN A 93 32.79 19.12 -5.90
C GLN A 93 33.77 18.04 -6.37
N LYS A 94 34.10 18.02 -7.67
CA LYS A 94 35.02 17.03 -8.27
C LYS A 94 36.49 17.28 -7.93
N LEU A 95 36.82 18.46 -7.38
CA LEU A 95 38.19 18.84 -7.05
C LEU A 95 38.52 18.45 -5.61
N ALA A 96 39.72 17.92 -5.37
CA ALA A 96 40.22 17.72 -4.01
C ALA A 96 40.39 19.09 -3.29
N PRO A 97 40.25 19.18 -1.96
CA PRO A 97 40.43 20.45 -1.24
C PRO A 97 41.78 21.12 -1.52
N SER A 98 42.82 20.33 -1.77
CA SER A 98 44.16 20.80 -2.14
C SER A 98 44.24 21.46 -3.52
N GLN A 99 43.23 21.27 -4.37
CA GLN A 99 43.13 21.84 -5.72
C GLN A 99 42.34 23.14 -5.76
N LEU A 100 41.76 23.57 -4.63
CA LEU A 100 41.00 24.80 -4.48
C LEU A 100 41.79 25.80 -3.62
N ASP A 101 41.72 27.09 -3.93
CA ASP A 101 42.25 28.12 -3.04
C ASP A 101 41.34 28.29 -1.80
N ALA A 102 41.72 29.17 -0.86
CA ALA A 102 40.95 29.36 0.37
C ALA A 102 39.50 29.81 0.09
N ARG A 103 39.26 30.59 -0.98
CA ARG A 103 37.93 31.02 -1.41
C ARG A 103 37.15 29.89 -2.06
N GLY A 104 37.78 29.07 -2.91
CA GLY A 104 37.16 27.92 -3.54
C GLY A 104 36.80 26.83 -2.53
N ASN A 105 37.64 26.63 -1.51
CA ASN A 105 37.34 25.73 -0.39
C ASN A 105 36.25 26.29 0.54
N ALA A 106 36.24 27.61 0.80
CA ALA A 106 35.15 28.25 1.53
C ALA A 106 33.83 28.12 0.75
N TYR A 107 33.83 28.42 -0.54
CA TYR A 107 32.67 28.27 -1.42
C TYR A 107 32.18 26.82 -1.46
N ARG A 108 33.06 25.83 -1.69
CA ARG A 108 32.68 24.41 -1.65
C ARG A 108 32.08 23.98 -0.29
N ARG A 109 32.63 24.47 0.83
CA ARG A 109 32.14 24.14 2.18
C ARG A 109 30.78 24.79 2.48
N LEU A 110 30.62 26.06 2.11
CA LEU A 110 29.39 26.82 2.30
C LEU A 110 28.30 26.31 1.34
N ALA A 111 28.65 25.92 0.11
CA ALA A 111 27.71 25.74 -0.99
C ALA A 111 27.00 24.39 -1.06
N ILE A 112 27.29 23.42 -0.19
CA ILE A 112 26.62 22.11 -0.22
C ILE A 112 25.70 21.95 1.00
N GLY A 113 26.22 22.28 2.18
CA GLY A 113 25.45 22.32 3.42
C GLY A 113 24.39 23.42 3.43
N ALA A 114 24.76 24.66 3.07
CA ALA A 114 23.81 25.77 3.00
C ALA A 114 22.86 25.66 1.79
N PHE A 115 23.28 24.96 0.73
CA PHE A 115 22.42 24.77 -0.43
C PHE A 115 21.30 23.78 -0.16
N THR A 116 21.62 22.65 0.47
CA THR A 116 20.59 21.71 0.93
C THR A 116 19.69 22.38 1.98
N ALA A 117 20.27 23.03 3.00
CA ALA A 117 19.52 23.66 4.09
C ALA A 117 18.58 24.80 3.63
N LYS A 118 18.85 25.46 2.50
CA LYS A 118 17.99 26.49 1.90
C LYS A 118 17.02 25.95 0.82
N LEU A 119 17.29 24.78 0.21
CA LEU A 119 16.35 24.08 -0.70
C LEU A 119 15.24 23.37 0.07
N ILE A 120 15.57 22.95 1.27
CA ILE A 120 14.65 22.46 2.29
C ILE A 120 13.74 23.63 2.65
N ALA A 121 12.47 23.51 2.26
CA ALA A 121 11.45 24.53 2.48
C ALA A 121 11.52 25.07 3.91
N GLU A 122 11.36 26.40 4.00
CA GLU A 122 10.82 27.17 5.13
C GLU A 122 10.82 26.40 6.44
N PHE A 123 11.59 26.86 7.45
CA PHE A 123 11.37 26.49 8.85
C PHE A 123 9.87 26.28 9.03
N PRO A 124 9.38 25.04 9.25
CA PRO A 124 8.03 24.76 8.82
C PRO A 124 7.13 25.70 9.61
N SER A 125 6.25 26.41 8.90
CA SER A 125 5.24 27.23 9.57
C SER A 125 4.52 26.39 10.61
N LEU A 126 4.45 25.06 10.41
CA LEU A 126 3.85 24.06 11.28
C LEU A 126 4.25 24.15 12.77
N PRO A 127 5.53 24.05 13.22
CA PRO A 127 5.89 24.33 14.61
C PRO A 127 5.33 25.64 15.16
N PHE A 128 5.42 26.73 14.40
CA PHE A 128 4.91 28.03 14.83
C PHE A 128 3.38 28.08 14.85
N ASP A 129 2.73 27.51 13.84
CA ASP A 129 1.28 27.42 13.70
C ASP A 129 0.68 26.60 14.84
N LEU A 130 1.32 25.48 15.21
CA LEU A 130 0.93 24.67 16.38
C LEU A 130 1.05 25.46 17.67
N PHE A 131 2.14 26.23 17.86
CA PHE A 131 2.29 27.11 19.02
C PHE A 131 1.21 28.20 19.05
N LYS A 132 0.98 28.86 17.92
CA LYS A 132 -0.03 29.92 17.77
C LYS A 132 -1.45 29.41 17.99
N ASN A 133 -1.78 28.23 17.44
CA ASN A 133 -3.09 27.62 17.59
C ASN A 133 -3.33 27.09 19.02
N ALA A 134 -2.26 26.76 19.76
CA ALA A 134 -2.36 26.43 21.18
C ALA A 134 -2.60 27.68 22.05
N ALA A 135 -2.13 28.85 21.60
CA ALA A 135 -2.26 30.14 22.30
C ALA A 135 -3.55 30.88 21.91
N THR A 136 -3.98 31.83 22.74
CA THR A 136 -5.23 32.59 22.51
C THR A 136 -5.07 34.08 22.29
N VAL A 137 -3.89 34.62 22.52
CA VAL A 137 -3.65 36.06 22.47
C VAL A 137 -2.57 36.36 21.43
N SER A 138 -2.79 37.43 20.66
CA SER A 138 -1.70 38.10 19.95
C SER A 138 -0.62 38.52 20.94
N PRO A 139 0.65 38.63 20.52
CA PRO A 139 1.71 39.12 21.40
C PRO A 139 1.29 40.42 22.09
N PRO A 140 1.73 40.66 23.34
CA PRO A 140 1.41 41.89 24.05
C PRO A 140 1.64 43.10 23.16
N ARG A 141 0.64 43.97 23.05
CA ARG A 141 0.76 45.22 22.29
C ARG A 141 1.72 46.13 23.03
N ILE A 142 2.73 46.61 22.33
CA ILE A 142 3.68 47.61 22.81
C ILE A 142 3.39 48.88 22.04
N ASP A 143 3.26 50.00 22.76
CA ASP A 143 2.60 51.17 22.23
C ASP A 143 3.39 52.47 22.49
N PRO A 144 3.99 53.09 21.46
CA PRO A 144 4.55 54.43 21.61
C PRO A 144 3.54 55.56 21.33
N LEU A 145 3.82 56.74 21.89
CA LEU A 145 3.17 57.98 21.50
C LEU A 145 3.71 58.51 20.17
N ILE A 146 2.78 58.78 19.25
CA ILE A 146 3.03 59.40 17.94
C ILE A 146 2.34 60.76 17.90
N LEU A 147 3.01 61.75 17.32
CA LEU A 147 2.51 63.09 17.08
C LEU A 147 2.17 63.27 15.60
N ASP A 148 0.94 63.67 15.31
CA ASP A 148 0.50 64.11 13.98
C ASP A 148 1.11 65.48 13.67
N LEU A 149 2.13 65.53 12.81
CA LEU A 149 2.92 66.76 12.62
C LEU A 149 2.35 67.68 11.56
N ASP A 150 1.66 67.16 10.53
CA ASP A 150 1.18 67.94 9.38
C ASP A 150 -0.33 68.19 9.35
N SER A 151 -1.07 67.65 10.33
CA SER A 151 -2.51 67.83 10.57
C SER A 151 -3.45 67.10 9.60
N ASP A 152 -3.02 65.99 8.99
CA ASP A 152 -3.93 65.11 8.24
C ASP A 152 -4.29 63.79 8.96
N GLY A 153 -3.70 63.58 10.14
CA GLY A 153 -3.97 62.48 11.06
C GLY A 153 -2.75 61.56 11.18
N ILE A 154 -2.76 60.66 12.17
CA ILE A 154 -1.62 59.76 12.36
C ILE A 154 -1.59 58.67 11.28
N GLU A 155 -0.50 58.58 10.55
CA GLU A 155 -0.27 57.59 9.49
C GLU A 155 0.82 56.57 9.89
N THR A 156 0.60 55.31 9.49
CA THR A 156 1.52 54.21 9.79
C THR A 156 1.86 53.44 8.51
N THR A 157 2.91 52.62 8.57
CA THR A 157 3.29 51.67 7.52
C THR A 157 3.03 50.22 7.95
N SER A 158 2.80 49.35 6.97
CA SER A 158 2.63 47.92 7.20
C SER A 158 3.92 47.26 7.65
N ILE A 159 3.83 46.15 8.39
CA ILE A 159 4.96 45.27 8.73
C ILE A 159 5.80 44.85 7.51
N THR A 160 5.18 44.83 6.32
CA THR A 160 5.87 44.51 5.06
C THR A 160 6.84 45.61 4.61
N ALA A 161 6.74 46.83 5.15
CA ALA A 161 7.65 47.94 4.86
C ALA A 161 9.09 47.72 5.37
N GLY A 162 9.28 46.81 6.34
CA GLY A 162 10.60 46.28 6.70
C GLY A 162 11.33 46.95 7.86
N ALA A 163 10.68 47.84 8.62
CA ALA A 163 11.24 48.40 9.85
C ALA A 163 11.48 47.30 10.91
N ASN A 164 12.60 47.39 11.63
CA ASN A 164 12.89 46.51 12.78
C ASN A 164 13.21 47.39 14.00
N PHE A 165 12.54 47.14 15.12
CA PHE A 165 12.77 47.89 16.35
C PHE A 165 12.61 47.00 17.58
N ASP A 166 13.47 47.18 18.60
CA ASP A 166 13.42 46.43 19.86
C ASP A 166 12.39 47.07 20.78
N HIS A 167 11.12 46.70 20.58
CA HIS A 167 10.01 47.34 21.27
C HIS A 167 10.05 47.08 22.78
N ASP A 168 10.43 45.90 23.26
CA ASP A 168 10.43 45.59 24.70
C ASP A 168 11.79 45.76 25.41
N GLY A 169 12.84 46.12 24.66
CA GLY A 169 14.19 46.33 25.18
C GLY A 169 14.89 45.03 25.57
N ASN A 170 14.58 43.92 24.90
CA ASN A 170 15.11 42.60 25.23
C ASN A 170 16.42 42.25 24.48
N GLY A 171 16.90 43.13 23.60
CA GLY A 171 18.08 42.95 22.76
C GLY A 171 17.79 42.38 21.37
N PHE A 172 16.52 42.21 21.00
CA PHE A 172 16.08 41.68 19.71
C PHE A 172 15.05 42.61 19.07
N ALA A 173 15.45 43.28 17.99
CA ALA A 173 14.59 44.16 17.23
C ALA A 173 13.63 43.35 16.35
N GLU A 174 12.32 43.50 16.53
CA GLU A 174 11.31 42.72 15.82
C GLU A 174 10.86 43.44 14.55
N ARG A 175 10.55 42.69 13.49
CA ARG A 175 9.92 43.28 12.30
C ARG A 175 8.55 43.82 12.68
N THR A 176 8.30 45.07 12.33
CA THR A 176 7.16 45.80 12.86
C THR A 176 6.53 46.72 11.80
N GLY A 177 5.22 46.98 11.94
CA GLY A 177 4.63 48.18 11.34
C GLY A 177 5.26 49.42 11.97
N TRP A 178 5.25 50.55 11.27
CA TRP A 178 6.02 51.72 11.70
C TRP A 178 5.26 53.03 11.54
N VAL A 179 5.81 54.11 12.09
CA VAL A 179 5.30 55.47 11.84
C VAL A 179 5.66 55.90 10.42
N ASN A 180 4.78 56.64 9.74
CA ASN A 180 5.13 57.27 8.46
C ASN A 180 6.04 58.50 8.69
N SER A 181 6.82 58.88 7.67
CA SER A 181 7.89 59.91 7.76
C SER A 181 7.40 61.35 7.93
N ASP A 182 6.13 61.61 7.64
CA ASP A 182 5.41 62.87 7.89
C ASP A 182 5.18 63.11 9.39
N ASP A 183 4.89 62.05 10.14
CA ASP A 183 4.69 62.06 11.59
C ASP A 183 5.96 61.82 12.39
N GLY A 184 5.86 61.79 13.74
CA GLY A 184 7.00 61.50 14.59
C GLY A 184 6.68 60.86 15.93
N LEU A 185 7.55 59.96 16.37
CA LEU A 185 7.53 59.31 17.68
C LEU A 185 8.01 60.29 18.76
N LEU A 186 7.33 60.33 19.90
CA LEU A 186 7.84 61.03 21.08
C LEU A 186 8.84 60.13 21.81
N VAL A 187 10.06 60.64 22.02
CA VAL A 187 11.18 59.83 22.53
C VAL A 187 11.99 60.57 23.60
N LEU A 188 12.67 59.81 24.45
CA LEU A 188 13.62 60.29 25.44
C LEU A 188 14.82 59.34 25.50
N ASP A 189 15.99 59.84 25.12
CA ASP A 189 17.25 59.14 25.32
C ASP A 189 17.55 59.04 26.83
N ARG A 190 17.24 57.88 27.41
CA ARG A 190 17.35 57.63 28.85
C ARG A 190 18.75 57.16 29.26
N ASN A 191 19.49 56.55 28.33
CA ASN A 191 20.82 56.01 28.59
C ASN A 191 21.95 57.01 28.25
N SER A 192 21.61 58.13 27.59
CA SER A 192 22.51 59.19 27.14
C SER A 192 23.57 58.76 26.12
N ASP A 193 23.25 57.80 25.26
CA ASP A 193 24.12 57.33 24.17
C ASP A 193 23.89 58.08 22.84
N GLY A 194 22.84 58.90 22.76
CA GLY A 194 22.50 59.72 21.60
C GLY A 194 21.76 58.96 20.48
N ILE A 195 21.29 57.75 20.73
CA ILE A 195 20.58 56.89 19.77
C ILE A 195 19.31 56.36 20.44
N ILE A 196 18.16 56.50 19.78
CA ILE A 196 16.94 55.81 20.22
C ILE A 196 16.92 54.43 19.58
N ASN A 197 17.14 53.38 20.38
CA ASN A 197 17.33 52.02 19.85
C ASN A 197 16.43 50.95 20.49
N ASN A 198 15.64 51.30 21.51
CA ASN A 198 14.68 50.38 22.11
C ASN A 198 13.49 51.07 22.76
N GLY A 199 12.43 50.33 23.06
CA GLY A 199 11.18 50.88 23.57
C GLY A 199 11.22 51.44 24.99
N THR A 200 12.29 51.24 25.76
CA THR A 200 12.45 51.94 27.05
C THR A 200 12.69 53.44 26.86
N GLU A 201 13.10 53.85 25.66
CA GLU A 201 13.36 55.23 25.23
C GLU A 201 12.18 55.85 24.49
N LEU A 202 11.14 55.05 24.21
CA LEU A 202 9.86 55.53 23.70
C LEU A 202 8.90 55.82 24.87
N PHE A 203 8.03 56.82 24.70
CA PHE A 203 6.92 57.02 25.64
C PHE A 203 5.81 56.02 25.35
N GLY A 204 5.74 54.97 26.18
CA GLY A 204 4.84 53.83 25.97
C GLY A 204 4.72 52.91 27.18
N ASP A 205 4.04 51.78 27.03
CA ASP A 205 3.92 50.76 28.09
C ASP A 205 5.25 50.10 28.52
N GLN A 206 6.32 50.28 27.72
CA GLN A 206 7.66 49.81 28.07
C GLN A 206 8.46 50.80 28.93
N THR A 207 7.97 52.03 29.11
CA THR A 207 8.59 52.99 30.02
C THR A 207 8.47 52.52 31.48
N ILE A 208 9.60 52.48 32.18
CA ILE A 208 9.64 52.30 33.64
C ILE A 208 9.46 53.68 34.31
N LEU A 209 8.37 53.83 35.05
CA LEU A 209 8.08 55.05 35.81
C LEU A 209 9.07 55.21 36.99
N LYS A 210 9.16 56.42 37.57
CA LYS A 210 9.98 56.75 38.75
C LYS A 210 9.73 55.82 39.96
N ASN A 211 8.59 55.13 40.02
CA ASN A 211 8.25 54.17 41.08
C ASN A 211 8.74 52.72 40.80
N GLY A 212 9.38 52.48 39.66
CA GLY A 212 9.91 51.17 39.24
C GLY A 212 8.88 50.25 38.58
N ILE A 213 7.65 50.71 38.32
CA ILE A 213 6.60 49.95 37.64
C ILE A 213 6.49 50.43 36.19
N ARG A 214 6.23 49.51 35.25
CA ARG A 214 5.94 49.85 33.85
C ARG A 214 4.68 50.71 33.74
N ALA A 215 4.70 51.69 32.84
CA ALA A 215 3.52 52.47 32.50
C ALA A 215 2.45 51.57 31.87
N THR A 216 1.18 51.98 31.99
CA THR A 216 0.05 51.28 31.37
C THR A 216 -0.28 51.78 29.96
N ASN A 217 0.35 52.88 29.53
CA ASN A 217 0.27 53.52 28.21
C ASN A 217 1.27 54.69 28.17
N GLY A 218 1.52 55.22 26.97
CA GLY A 218 2.47 56.31 26.76
C GLY A 218 2.06 57.64 27.40
N PHE A 219 0.77 57.94 27.54
CA PHE A 219 0.31 59.16 28.23
C PHE A 219 0.62 59.12 29.73
N GLN A 220 0.51 57.95 30.37
CA GLN A 220 0.94 57.79 31.76
C GLN A 220 2.46 57.93 31.90
N ALA A 221 3.22 57.38 30.95
CA ALA A 221 4.67 57.54 30.88
C ALA A 221 5.07 59.02 30.77
N LEU A 222 4.30 59.82 30.04
CA LEU A 222 4.55 61.26 29.90
C LEU A 222 4.12 62.05 31.15
N ALA A 223 3.02 61.67 31.80
CA ALA A 223 2.45 62.40 32.94
C ALA A 223 3.34 62.47 34.20
N GLU A 224 4.34 61.59 34.35
CA GLU A 224 5.27 61.67 35.49
C GLU A 224 6.27 62.84 35.40
N TRP A 225 6.27 63.54 34.26
CA TRP A 225 7.14 64.67 33.94
C TRP A 225 6.42 66.01 33.92
N ASP A 226 5.14 66.06 34.29
CA ASP A 226 4.42 67.32 34.55
C ASP A 226 4.82 67.83 35.95
N ASP A 227 5.88 68.64 35.99
CA ASP A 227 6.52 69.08 37.21
C ASP A 227 5.64 70.10 37.96
N ASN A 228 4.78 70.82 37.23
CA ASN A 228 3.95 71.90 37.75
C ASN A 228 2.49 71.48 38.02
N GLY A 229 2.06 70.32 37.50
CA GLY A 229 0.75 69.70 37.70
C GLY A 229 -0.39 70.35 36.92
N ASP A 230 -0.12 71.04 35.81
CA ASP A 230 -1.12 71.75 35.02
C ASP A 230 -1.77 70.91 33.90
N GLY A 231 -1.36 69.65 33.77
CA GLY A 231 -1.98 68.66 32.87
C GLY A 231 -1.45 68.70 31.44
N LYS A 232 -0.32 69.38 31.19
CA LYS A 232 0.41 69.39 29.92
C LYS A 232 1.92 69.34 30.18
N ILE A 233 2.67 68.96 29.16
CA ILE A 233 4.12 69.08 29.12
C ILE A 233 4.48 70.28 28.25
N ASP A 234 5.15 71.28 28.81
CA ASP A 234 5.61 72.49 28.12
C ASP A 234 6.99 72.98 28.59
N GLU A 235 7.43 74.17 28.16
CA GLU A 235 8.75 74.73 28.50
C GLU A 235 9.04 74.92 30.00
N ILE A 236 8.02 74.80 30.85
CA ILE A 236 8.15 74.88 32.31
C ILE A 236 8.65 73.55 32.90
N ASP A 237 8.43 72.43 32.21
CA ASP A 237 8.78 71.09 32.68
C ASP A 237 10.21 70.69 32.29
N ASP A 238 10.95 70.03 33.20
CA ASP A 238 12.37 69.70 33.00
C ASP A 238 12.60 68.77 31.79
N ILE A 239 11.61 67.93 31.48
CA ILE A 239 11.66 67.01 30.34
C ILE A 239 11.72 67.74 28.99
N TRP A 240 11.17 68.96 28.88
CA TRP A 240 11.01 69.68 27.62
C TRP A 240 12.34 69.92 26.88
N ALA A 241 13.42 70.15 27.64
CA ALA A 241 14.74 70.36 27.07
C ALA A 241 15.38 69.09 26.49
N THR A 242 14.94 67.91 26.92
CA THR A 242 15.60 66.62 26.64
C THR A 242 14.76 65.68 25.79
N ALA A 243 13.44 65.74 25.88
CA ALA A 243 12.57 65.01 24.96
C ALA A 243 12.79 65.45 23.51
N ARG A 244 12.58 64.51 22.59
CA ARG A 244 12.73 64.71 21.15
C ARG A 244 11.50 64.16 20.43
N VAL A 245 11.32 64.62 19.19
CA VAL A 245 10.45 63.99 18.20
C VAL A 245 11.35 63.27 17.20
N TRP A 246 11.22 61.96 17.12
CA TRP A 246 11.92 61.15 16.14
C TRP A 246 11.06 61.00 14.89
N ARG A 247 11.52 61.60 13.79
CA ARG A 247 10.93 61.41 12.46
C ARG A 247 11.86 60.51 11.66
N ASP A 248 11.51 59.25 11.58
CA ASP A 248 12.26 58.29 10.77
C ASP A 248 11.98 58.55 9.28
N LEU A 249 12.93 59.17 8.59
CA LEU A 249 12.72 59.66 7.23
C LEU A 249 12.91 58.55 6.19
N ASN A 250 13.60 57.48 6.56
CA ASN A 250 13.91 56.36 5.67
C ASN A 250 13.07 55.10 5.98
N GLY A 251 12.41 55.08 7.15
CA GLY A 251 11.51 54.02 7.62
C GLY A 251 12.20 52.73 8.05
N ASP A 252 13.49 52.76 8.39
CA ASP A 252 14.28 51.58 8.74
C ASP A 252 14.19 51.18 10.22
N GLY A 253 13.62 52.04 11.07
CA GLY A 253 13.50 51.83 12.50
C GLY A 253 14.80 52.11 13.27
N VAL A 254 15.79 52.79 12.68
CA VAL A 254 17.08 53.11 13.31
C VAL A 254 17.23 54.61 13.44
N SER A 255 17.31 55.11 14.68
CA SER A 255 17.43 56.54 14.92
C SER A 255 18.82 57.09 14.53
N SER A 256 18.82 58.19 13.78
CA SER A 256 20.00 58.99 13.48
C SER A 256 19.89 60.43 14.01
N ALA A 257 21.03 61.11 14.18
CA ALA A 257 21.06 62.45 14.76
C ALA A 257 20.31 63.51 13.93
N ASP A 258 20.18 63.30 12.62
CA ASP A 258 19.43 64.15 11.68
C ASP A 258 17.92 63.87 11.66
N GLU A 259 17.47 62.83 12.35
CA GLU A 259 16.06 62.44 12.49
C GLU A 259 15.46 62.81 13.87
N LEU A 260 16.29 63.29 14.79
CA LEU A 260 15.90 63.69 16.14
C LEU A 260 15.74 65.21 16.25
N PHE A 261 14.49 65.66 16.39
CA PHE A 261 14.14 67.07 16.47
C PHE A 261 13.76 67.46 17.90
N THR A 262 14.05 68.71 18.32
CA THR A 262 13.45 69.21 19.56
C THR A 262 11.94 69.45 19.37
N LEU A 263 11.16 69.43 20.45
CA LEU A 263 9.72 69.71 20.37
C LEU A 263 9.45 71.11 19.78
N SER A 264 10.34 72.07 20.05
CA SER A 264 10.24 73.42 19.49
C SER A 264 10.56 73.46 17.99
N ASP A 265 11.49 72.64 17.51
CA ASP A 265 11.84 72.56 16.07
C ASP A 265 10.68 72.00 15.23
N THR A 266 9.82 71.17 15.82
CA THR A 266 8.61 70.63 15.16
C THR A 266 7.38 71.52 15.33
N GLY A 267 7.54 72.71 15.94
CA GLY A 267 6.45 73.68 16.10
C GLY A 267 5.46 73.36 17.23
N ILE A 268 5.78 72.41 18.11
CA ILE A 268 4.99 72.05 19.29
C ILE A 268 5.25 73.07 20.41
N ALA A 269 4.18 73.55 21.05
CA ALA A 269 4.23 74.46 22.19
C ALA A 269 3.88 73.78 23.52
N SER A 270 3.02 72.76 23.51
CA SER A 270 2.72 71.93 24.68
C SER A 270 2.03 70.63 24.29
N ILE A 271 2.28 69.52 24.99
CA ILE A 271 1.60 68.23 24.79
C ILE A 271 0.60 67.99 25.94
N GLY A 272 -0.68 67.76 25.63
CA GLY A 272 -1.69 67.52 26.66
C GLY A 272 -1.67 66.09 27.21
N LEU A 273 -1.90 65.92 28.51
CA LEU A 273 -1.92 64.61 29.17
C LEU A 273 -3.31 63.93 29.18
N THR A 274 -4.35 64.66 28.80
CA THR A 274 -5.70 64.10 28.70
C THR A 274 -5.82 63.27 27.42
N ASN A 275 -6.20 62.00 27.56
CA ASN A 275 -6.43 61.08 26.45
C ASN A 275 -7.80 60.41 26.54
N THR A 276 -8.26 59.86 25.41
CA THR A 276 -9.49 59.07 25.30
C THR A 276 -9.17 57.72 24.64
N PRO A 277 -9.65 56.59 25.19
CA PRO A 277 -9.54 55.29 24.52
C PRO A 277 -10.33 55.27 23.20
N VAL A 278 -9.70 54.79 22.12
CA VAL A 278 -10.31 54.75 20.77
C VAL A 278 -10.29 53.36 20.12
N SER A 279 -9.23 52.57 20.31
CA SER A 279 -9.08 51.19 19.79
C SER A 279 -9.43 51.03 18.30
N VAL A 280 -8.86 51.88 17.44
CA VAL A 280 -9.08 51.86 15.98
C VAL A 280 -7.87 51.23 15.28
N THR A 281 -8.10 50.22 14.44
CA THR A 281 -7.04 49.60 13.62
C THR A 281 -7.08 50.16 12.20
N ASP A 282 -5.94 50.58 11.69
CA ASP A 282 -5.79 51.09 10.33
C ASP A 282 -5.69 49.96 9.29
N THR A 283 -5.53 50.33 8.02
CA THR A 283 -5.40 49.38 6.91
C THR A 283 -4.09 48.62 6.91
N ASN A 284 -3.09 49.06 7.67
CA ASN A 284 -1.76 48.46 7.77
C ASN A 284 -1.65 47.46 8.94
N GLY A 285 -2.70 47.35 9.76
CA GLY A 285 -2.79 46.42 10.88
C GLY A 285 -2.36 47.00 12.22
N ASN A 286 -1.96 48.28 12.26
CA ASN A 286 -1.56 48.97 13.48
C ASN A 286 -2.79 49.56 14.19
N THR A 287 -2.79 49.60 15.52
CA THR A 287 -3.98 50.00 16.29
C THR A 287 -3.70 51.19 17.18
N MET A 288 -4.43 52.29 16.97
CA MET A 288 -4.49 53.40 17.92
C MET A 288 -5.32 52.98 19.13
N LEU A 289 -4.70 52.88 20.30
CA LEU A 289 -5.33 52.51 21.56
C LEU A 289 -5.95 53.72 22.24
N GLN A 290 -5.22 54.84 22.28
CA GLN A 290 -5.63 56.10 22.91
C GLN A 290 -5.35 57.28 21.99
N SER A 291 -6.13 58.35 22.15
CA SER A 291 -5.98 59.60 21.40
C SER A 291 -6.04 60.81 22.34
N GLY A 292 -5.09 61.71 22.18
CA GLY A 292 -4.95 62.98 22.89
C GLY A 292 -4.60 64.11 21.91
N THR A 293 -4.16 65.25 22.44
CA THR A 293 -3.86 66.44 21.62
C THR A 293 -2.63 67.18 22.11
N PHE A 294 -1.89 67.80 21.19
CA PHE A 294 -0.88 68.82 21.50
C PHE A 294 -1.26 70.18 20.90
N THR A 295 -0.67 71.25 21.41
CA THR A 295 -0.86 72.63 20.92
C THR A 295 0.39 73.07 20.17
N ARG A 296 0.22 73.66 18.99
CA ARG A 296 1.30 74.24 18.17
C ARG A 296 1.60 75.68 18.61
N THR A 297 2.76 76.19 18.21
CA THR A 297 3.20 77.58 18.47
C THR A 297 2.27 78.64 17.88
N ASP A 298 1.46 78.29 16.87
CA ASP A 298 0.42 79.15 16.29
C ASP A 298 -0.97 79.01 16.96
N SER A 299 -1.03 78.27 18.08
CA SER A 299 -2.24 77.96 18.85
C SER A 299 -3.24 76.99 18.17
N THR A 300 -2.89 76.38 17.04
CA THR A 300 -3.67 75.25 16.49
C THR A 300 -3.38 73.97 17.28
N THR A 301 -4.25 72.97 17.16
CA THR A 301 -4.12 71.67 17.85
C THR A 301 -3.75 70.57 16.86
N GLY A 302 -2.85 69.66 17.26
CA GLY A 302 -2.53 68.42 16.54
C GLY A 302 -2.90 67.18 17.38
N GLN A 303 -2.94 66.02 16.74
CA GLN A 303 -3.27 64.75 17.41
C GLN A 303 -2.04 64.12 18.08
N VAL A 304 -2.25 63.48 19.22
CA VAL A 304 -1.29 62.52 19.79
C VAL A 304 -1.98 61.16 19.85
N GLY A 305 -1.37 60.13 19.31
CA GLY A 305 -1.91 58.77 19.29
C GLY A 305 -1.00 57.84 20.06
N ASP A 306 -1.60 56.98 20.86
CA ASP A 306 -0.92 55.84 21.47
C ASP A 306 -1.11 54.62 20.56
N ILE A 307 -0.07 54.24 19.82
CA ILE A 307 -0.18 53.30 18.69
C ILE A 307 0.46 51.96 19.04
N ALA A 308 -0.34 50.91 19.09
CA ALA A 308 0.16 49.53 19.13
C ALA A 308 0.50 49.03 17.72
N PHE A 309 1.78 48.96 17.41
CA PHE A 309 2.25 48.42 16.13
C PHE A 309 2.02 46.91 16.02
N GLN A 310 1.75 46.45 14.79
CA GLN A 310 1.83 45.03 14.47
C GLN A 310 3.31 44.60 14.50
N ARG A 311 3.58 43.39 15.02
CA ARG A 311 4.93 42.84 15.15
C ARG A 311 4.95 41.37 14.71
N ASP A 312 6.06 40.97 14.12
CA ASP A 312 6.43 39.58 13.90
C ASP A 312 7.51 39.22 14.90
N THR A 313 7.10 38.63 16.03
CA THR A 313 8.02 38.26 17.12
C THR A 313 8.89 37.06 16.78
N THR A 314 8.58 36.35 15.70
CA THR A 314 9.48 35.33 15.21
C THR A 314 10.63 36.01 14.48
N PHE A 315 10.34 37.03 13.67
CA PHE A 315 11.30 37.81 12.88
C PHE A 315 12.01 38.87 13.69
N THR A 316 13.22 38.56 14.12
CA THR A 316 14.04 39.43 14.95
C THR A 316 15.47 39.58 14.45
N VAL A 317 16.05 40.73 14.78
CA VAL A 317 17.46 41.05 14.58
C VAL A 317 18.09 41.33 15.93
N ALA A 318 19.10 40.55 16.29
CA ALA A 318 19.88 40.83 17.50
C ALA A 318 20.57 42.20 17.39
N THR A 319 20.38 43.04 18.41
CA THR A 319 20.92 44.41 18.44
C THR A 319 22.41 44.45 18.82
N GLU A 320 22.96 43.36 19.35
CA GLU A 320 24.36 43.22 19.74
C GLU A 320 25.02 41.97 19.14
N TRP A 321 26.25 42.10 18.65
CA TRP A 321 27.06 40.99 18.15
C TRP A 321 28.47 41.01 18.75
N LEU A 322 28.93 39.85 19.22
CA LEU A 322 30.26 39.66 19.78
C LEU A 322 31.19 38.97 18.77
N ASP A 323 32.50 39.19 18.89
CA ASP A 323 33.49 38.48 18.08
C ASP A 323 33.53 36.99 18.42
N GLU A 324 33.51 36.15 17.38
CA GLU A 324 33.54 34.69 17.49
C GLU A 324 35.00 34.19 17.54
N PRO A 325 35.40 33.51 18.62
CA PRO A 325 36.71 32.86 18.69
C PRO A 325 36.83 31.71 17.69
N GLU A 326 38.05 31.46 17.18
CA GLU A 326 38.35 30.37 16.22
C GLU A 326 37.88 28.98 16.70
N GLU A 327 37.90 28.73 18.01
CA GLU A 327 37.42 27.46 18.61
C GLU A 327 35.89 27.28 18.54
N ILE A 328 35.12 28.37 18.40
CA ILE A 328 33.67 28.34 18.17
C ILE A 328 33.41 28.28 16.67
N GLU A 329 34.13 29.04 15.84
CA GLU A 329 34.02 28.98 14.37
C GLU A 329 34.25 27.56 13.80
N ALA A 330 35.02 26.72 14.50
CA ALA A 330 35.29 25.34 14.10
C ALA A 330 34.15 24.34 14.42
N LEU A 331 33.15 24.75 15.21
CA LEU A 331 31.98 23.94 15.60
C LEU A 331 30.79 24.22 14.67
N PRO A 332 29.81 23.28 14.56
CA PRO A 332 28.60 23.55 13.80
C PRO A 332 27.80 24.73 14.40
N ASP A 333 27.13 25.49 13.54
CA ASP A 333 26.29 26.64 13.93
C ASP A 333 24.83 26.39 13.55
N LEU A 334 23.92 27.06 14.26
CA LEU A 334 22.49 27.08 13.96
C LEU A 334 21.98 28.52 14.05
N GLN A 335 21.11 28.89 13.10
CA GLN A 335 20.45 30.19 13.12
C GLN A 335 19.46 30.25 14.29
N GLY A 336 19.58 31.28 15.13
CA GLY A 336 18.59 31.63 16.13
C GLY A 336 17.50 32.53 15.55
N PHE A 337 16.33 32.52 16.17
CA PHE A 337 15.20 33.39 15.83
C PHE A 337 14.38 33.72 17.09
N GLY A 338 13.44 34.66 16.97
CA GLY A 338 12.77 35.26 18.12
C GLY A 338 13.79 35.86 19.09
N ASN A 339 13.74 35.45 20.35
CA ASN A 339 14.62 36.00 21.39
C ASN A 339 15.83 35.09 21.66
N VAL A 340 16.38 34.50 20.60
CA VAL A 340 17.50 33.54 20.66
C VAL A 340 18.58 33.93 19.64
N TYR A 341 19.81 34.10 20.14
CA TYR A 341 21.00 34.31 19.30
C TYR A 341 21.33 33.08 18.46
N THR A 342 22.16 33.23 17.41
CA THR A 342 22.76 32.04 16.76
C THR A 342 23.51 31.18 17.77
N LEU A 343 23.67 29.88 17.47
CA LEU A 343 24.31 28.95 18.40
C LEU A 343 25.74 29.39 18.74
N HIS A 344 26.50 29.88 17.76
CA HIS A 344 27.83 30.49 17.95
C HIS A 344 27.77 31.71 18.87
N GLN A 345 26.90 32.67 18.60
CA GLN A 345 26.74 33.86 19.44
C GLN A 345 26.28 33.53 20.87
N ALA A 346 25.50 32.48 21.06
CA ALA A 346 25.14 31.96 22.36
C ALA A 346 26.31 31.26 23.07
N MET A 347 27.15 30.51 22.33
CA MET A 347 28.38 29.91 22.87
C MET A 347 29.38 30.98 23.34
N VAL A 348 29.51 32.08 22.60
CA VAL A 348 30.36 33.22 22.99
C VAL A 348 29.87 33.86 24.29
N ARG A 349 28.55 33.95 24.48
CA ARG A 349 27.90 34.53 25.67
C ARG A 349 27.82 33.58 26.86
N ASP A 350 27.94 32.27 26.65
CA ASP A 350 27.96 31.28 27.72
C ASP A 350 29.32 31.24 28.42
N ALA A 351 29.48 32.11 29.44
CA ALA A 351 30.70 32.18 30.25
C ALA A 351 31.07 30.84 30.95
N SER A 352 30.12 29.89 31.09
CA SER A 352 30.41 28.58 31.65
C SER A 352 31.12 27.63 30.68
N GLY A 353 31.03 27.89 29.36
CA GLY A 353 31.53 27.02 28.30
C GLY A 353 30.74 25.71 28.13
N THR A 354 29.60 25.56 28.80
CA THR A 354 28.78 24.34 28.77
C THR A 354 28.20 24.10 27.39
N LEU A 355 27.65 25.15 26.76
CA LEU A 355 27.04 25.05 25.43
C LEU A 355 28.08 24.61 24.38
N LYS A 356 29.28 25.22 24.40
CA LYS A 356 30.41 24.82 23.54
C LYS A 356 30.77 23.34 23.72
N SER A 357 30.84 22.87 24.98
CA SER A 357 31.14 21.47 25.27
C SER A 357 30.06 20.51 24.78
N LEU A 358 28.79 20.88 24.88
CA LEU A 358 27.66 20.07 24.40
C LEU A 358 27.69 19.95 22.87
N VAL A 359 27.88 21.07 22.16
CA VAL A 359 27.99 21.09 20.69
C VAL A 359 29.18 20.25 20.20
N GLY A 360 30.34 20.39 20.84
CA GLY A 360 31.50 19.55 20.55
C GLY A 360 31.25 18.06 20.83
N SER A 361 30.51 17.73 21.89
CA SER A 361 30.15 16.34 22.23
C SER A 361 29.17 15.74 21.22
N PHE A 362 28.21 16.54 20.73
CA PHE A 362 27.31 16.12 19.66
C PHE A 362 28.09 15.73 18.41
N ALA A 363 29.06 16.55 17.99
CA ALA A 363 29.84 16.36 16.77
C ALA A 363 30.68 15.07 16.74
N VAL A 364 30.97 14.47 17.90
CA VAL A 364 31.80 13.24 18.01
C VAL A 364 31.04 12.03 18.54
N ALA A 365 29.76 12.18 18.89
CA ALA A 365 28.94 11.10 19.44
C ALA A 365 28.61 10.05 18.38
N THR A 366 28.85 8.77 18.70
CA THR A 366 28.78 7.67 17.73
C THR A 366 27.38 7.09 17.55
N ASP A 367 26.49 7.19 18.54
CA ASP A 367 25.15 6.61 18.49
C ASP A 367 24.04 7.67 18.57
N THR A 368 22.91 7.35 17.94
CA THR A 368 21.73 8.24 17.81
C THR A 368 21.11 8.60 19.15
N SER A 369 21.04 7.64 20.09
CA SER A 369 20.40 7.87 21.40
C SER A 369 21.16 8.93 22.20
N THR A 370 22.48 8.81 22.23
CA THR A 370 23.37 9.81 22.83
C THR A 370 23.23 11.17 22.13
N ARG A 371 23.19 11.21 20.80
CA ARG A 371 23.01 12.48 20.06
C ARG A 371 21.68 13.14 20.39
N ASN A 372 20.58 12.40 20.39
CA ASN A 372 19.25 12.89 20.79
C ASN A 372 19.27 13.51 22.21
N ALA A 373 19.91 12.83 23.17
CA ALA A 373 20.03 13.34 24.54
C ALA A 373 20.90 14.60 24.65
N ILE A 374 21.93 14.73 23.81
CA ILE A 374 22.80 15.92 23.78
C ILE A 374 22.06 17.10 23.14
N ILE A 375 21.36 16.93 22.02
CA ILE A 375 20.66 18.06 21.37
C ILE A 375 19.53 18.61 22.25
N GLU A 376 18.86 17.78 23.06
CA GLU A 376 17.87 18.30 24.02
C GLU A 376 18.52 19.20 25.07
N GLN A 377 19.73 18.84 25.54
CA GLN A 377 20.52 19.69 26.44
C GLN A 377 21.01 20.96 25.75
N ILE A 378 21.42 20.87 24.48
CA ILE A 378 21.79 22.05 23.66
C ILE A 378 20.61 23.00 23.57
N LEU A 379 19.41 22.53 23.21
CA LEU A 379 18.22 23.39 23.06
C LEU A 379 17.86 24.10 24.37
N PHE A 380 17.83 23.38 25.49
CA PHE A 380 17.57 24.00 26.79
C PHE A 380 18.65 25.01 27.18
N LYS A 381 19.93 24.69 26.96
CA LYS A 381 21.02 25.62 27.30
C LYS A 381 21.06 26.84 26.39
N TRP A 382 20.89 26.63 25.10
CA TRP A 382 20.89 27.66 24.06
C TRP A 382 19.77 28.67 24.25
N THR A 383 18.57 28.21 24.60
CA THR A 383 17.42 29.08 24.90
C THR A 383 17.41 29.66 26.31
N GLY A 384 18.33 29.25 27.18
CA GLY A 384 18.34 29.63 28.61
C GLY A 384 17.19 29.00 29.42
N SER A 385 16.59 27.92 28.92
CA SER A 385 15.47 27.20 29.55
C SER A 385 15.91 26.11 30.52
N ASP A 386 17.20 25.78 30.56
CA ASP A 386 17.79 24.72 31.40
C ASP A 386 17.55 24.92 32.91
N GLY A 387 17.43 26.17 33.35
CA GLY A 387 17.12 26.52 34.75
C GLY A 387 15.64 26.47 35.13
N ILE A 388 14.72 26.25 34.18
CA ILE A 388 13.28 26.22 34.46
C ILE A 388 12.93 24.91 35.17
N ASN A 389 12.15 24.99 36.25
CA ASN A 389 11.59 23.80 36.91
C ASN A 389 10.59 23.12 35.95
N PRO A 390 10.79 21.85 35.54
CA PRO A 390 9.93 21.16 34.57
C PRO A 390 8.44 21.17 34.89
N ALA A 391 8.07 21.23 36.17
CA ALA A 391 6.67 21.19 36.62
C ALA A 391 6.01 22.58 36.78
N SER A 392 6.72 23.69 36.52
CA SER A 392 6.24 25.04 36.85
C SER A 392 5.04 25.52 36.00
N ARG A 393 4.73 24.83 34.90
CA ARG A 393 3.66 25.19 33.95
C ARG A 393 2.50 24.19 33.94
N GLY A 394 2.07 23.75 35.13
CA GLY A 394 0.87 22.92 35.29
C GLY A 394 1.06 21.42 35.10
N GLY A 395 2.28 20.96 34.77
CA GLY A 395 2.65 19.53 34.76
C GLY A 395 2.17 18.71 33.56
N THR A 396 1.42 19.30 32.63
CA THR A 396 0.96 18.68 31.38
C THR A 396 2.03 18.69 30.27
N ILE A 397 3.05 19.54 30.43
CA ILE A 397 4.23 19.66 29.57
C ILE A 397 5.46 19.93 30.43
N ASP A 398 6.64 19.52 29.98
CA ASP A 398 7.90 19.97 30.57
C ASP A 398 8.06 21.47 30.31
N ALA A 399 8.03 22.27 31.38
CA ALA A 399 8.11 23.73 31.30
C ALA A 399 9.39 24.25 30.63
N ARG A 400 10.47 23.45 30.57
CA ARG A 400 11.69 23.80 29.82
C ARG A 400 11.47 23.77 28.31
N LYS A 401 10.67 22.80 27.82
CA LYS A 401 10.26 22.74 26.40
C LYS A 401 9.42 23.94 26.02
N LEU A 402 8.44 24.27 26.87
CA LEU A 402 7.63 25.47 26.67
C LEU A 402 8.48 26.75 26.70
N GLY A 403 9.40 26.87 27.67
CA GLY A 403 10.33 28.01 27.73
C GLY A 403 11.18 28.15 26.48
N ALA A 404 11.65 27.04 25.91
CA ALA A 404 12.41 27.04 24.66
C ALA A 404 11.57 27.55 23.48
N LEU A 405 10.30 27.09 23.36
CA LEU A 405 9.37 27.60 22.35
C LEU A 405 9.06 29.09 22.53
N GLU A 406 8.81 29.53 23.77
CA GLU A 406 8.52 30.93 24.07
C GLU A 406 9.68 31.85 23.68
N LYS A 407 10.92 31.38 23.86
CA LYS A 407 12.12 32.11 23.44
C LYS A 407 12.28 32.11 21.93
N MET A 408 12.21 30.94 21.29
CA MET A 408 12.36 30.81 19.85
C MET A 408 11.28 31.58 19.08
N PHE A 409 10.04 31.62 19.56
CA PHE A 409 8.97 32.39 18.90
C PHE A 409 8.83 33.84 19.38
N GLY A 410 9.74 34.29 20.25
CA GLY A 410 9.81 35.66 20.76
C GLY A 410 8.60 36.09 21.60
N GLN A 411 7.76 35.17 22.06
CA GLN A 411 6.55 35.49 22.82
C GLN A 411 6.19 34.43 23.87
N SER A 412 5.65 34.88 25.00
CA SER A 412 5.16 33.98 26.05
C SER A 412 3.85 33.30 25.66
N PHE A 413 3.67 32.05 26.08
CA PHE A 413 2.44 31.30 25.87
C PHE A 413 1.36 31.74 26.87
N VAL A 414 0.19 32.08 26.34
CA VAL A 414 -1.04 32.26 27.13
C VAL A 414 -2.21 31.61 26.39
N GLY A 415 -2.75 30.55 27.02
CA GLY A 415 -3.90 29.82 26.49
C GLY A 415 -5.24 30.31 27.08
N THR A 416 -6.33 29.68 26.66
CA THR A 416 -7.71 30.00 27.10
C THR A 416 -7.90 30.02 28.62
N SER A 417 -7.11 29.23 29.35
CA SER A 417 -7.20 29.04 30.80
C SER A 417 -6.09 29.76 31.57
N GLY A 418 -5.36 30.66 30.92
CA GLY A 418 -4.23 31.40 31.48
C GLY A 418 -2.87 30.87 31.01
N ALA A 419 -1.83 31.16 31.79
CA ALA A 419 -0.43 30.87 31.43
C ALA A 419 -0.06 29.37 31.44
N ASN A 420 -0.89 28.51 32.03
CA ASN A 420 -0.64 27.07 32.07
C ASN A 420 -1.41 26.36 30.94
N PRO A 421 -0.74 25.56 30.08
CA PRO A 421 -1.41 24.84 29.00
C PRO A 421 -2.32 23.74 29.53
N ASN A 422 -3.53 23.66 28.97
CA ASN A 422 -4.40 22.50 29.15
C ASN A 422 -3.90 21.30 28.34
N VAL A 423 -4.55 20.14 28.45
CA VAL A 423 -4.11 18.89 27.78
C VAL A 423 -4.03 19.01 26.26
N THR A 424 -4.98 19.71 25.63
CA THR A 424 -5.01 19.90 24.18
C THR A 424 -3.88 20.83 23.72
N ALA A 425 -3.71 21.96 24.40
CA ALA A 425 -2.62 22.90 24.12
C ALA A 425 -1.25 22.23 24.36
N ALA A 426 -1.11 21.44 25.43
CA ALA A 426 0.13 20.72 25.73
C ALA A 426 0.50 19.71 24.64
N ALA A 427 -0.47 19.01 24.03
CA ALA A 427 -0.21 18.11 22.91
C ALA A 427 0.36 18.86 21.69
N MET A 428 -0.27 19.98 21.32
CA MET A 428 0.18 20.82 20.20
C MET A 428 1.56 21.45 20.47
N LEU A 429 1.81 21.90 21.70
CA LEU A 429 3.10 22.47 22.10
C LEU A 429 4.22 21.41 22.12
N ASN A 430 3.93 20.18 22.54
CA ASN A 430 4.91 19.09 22.45
C ASN A 430 5.26 18.75 20.99
N GLN A 431 4.25 18.73 20.10
CA GLN A 431 4.49 18.55 18.65
C GLN A 431 5.29 19.70 18.05
N SER A 432 4.97 20.95 18.43
CA SER A 432 5.73 22.14 18.04
C SER A 432 7.20 22.04 18.46
N TYR A 433 7.47 21.66 19.72
CA TYR A 433 8.82 21.45 20.22
C TYR A 433 9.54 20.31 19.50
N GLN A 434 8.84 19.19 19.23
CA GLN A 434 9.42 18.05 18.54
C GLN A 434 9.83 18.43 17.10
N GLY A 435 9.01 19.17 16.37
CA GLY A 435 9.38 19.66 15.03
C GLY A 435 10.60 20.59 15.04
N LEU A 436 10.71 21.46 16.06
CA LEU A 436 11.88 22.31 16.27
C LEU A 436 13.13 21.47 16.61
N PHE A 437 12.98 20.48 17.49
CA PHE A 437 14.03 19.53 17.84
C PHE A 437 14.55 18.78 16.61
N ASP A 438 13.65 18.22 15.82
CA ASP A 438 13.99 17.41 14.65
C ASP A 438 14.71 18.24 13.58
N THR A 439 14.25 19.47 13.35
CA THR A 439 14.88 20.42 12.41
C THR A 439 16.31 20.73 12.83
N PHE A 440 16.52 21.11 14.10
CA PHE A 440 17.86 21.46 14.58
C PHE A 440 18.79 20.26 14.72
N TYR A 441 18.28 19.11 15.15
CA TYR A 441 19.03 17.85 15.12
C TYR A 441 19.54 17.58 13.69
N ALA A 442 18.65 17.70 12.72
CA ALA A 442 18.98 17.40 11.35
C ALA A 442 20.03 18.35 10.77
N GLN A 443 19.92 19.65 11.04
CA GLN A 443 20.90 20.67 10.62
C GLN A 443 22.29 20.45 11.25
N LEU A 444 22.36 20.01 12.51
CA LEU A 444 23.65 19.65 13.12
C LEU A 444 24.25 18.38 12.51
N MET A 445 23.42 17.37 12.22
CA MET A 445 23.88 16.14 11.56
C MET A 445 24.49 16.41 10.19
N MET A 446 23.88 17.29 9.39
CA MET A 446 24.42 17.72 8.09
C MET A 446 25.80 18.35 8.18
N GLN A 447 26.06 19.11 9.26
CA GLN A 447 27.34 19.79 9.48
C GLN A 447 28.40 18.89 10.13
N THR A 448 27.99 17.71 10.63
CA THR A 448 28.86 16.79 11.38
C THR A 448 28.86 15.39 10.77
N HIS A 449 28.04 14.47 11.29
CA HIS A 449 28.07 13.03 11.00
C HIS A 449 27.68 12.69 9.56
N LEU A 450 26.72 13.41 8.97
CA LEU A 450 26.24 13.16 7.60
C LEU A 450 26.92 14.07 6.57
N LYS A 451 27.80 14.97 7.01
CA LYS A 451 28.51 15.88 6.10
C LYS A 451 29.17 15.15 4.92
N PRO A 452 29.85 14.00 5.10
CA PRO A 452 30.45 13.29 3.97
C PRO A 452 29.42 12.84 2.92
N LEU A 453 28.22 12.43 3.32
CA LEU A 453 27.15 12.04 2.39
C LEU A 453 26.56 13.26 1.68
N TYR A 454 26.30 14.35 2.41
CA TYR A 454 25.81 15.59 1.78
C TYR A 454 26.80 16.15 0.76
N ASP A 455 28.12 16.04 1.01
CA ASP A 455 29.17 16.43 0.08
C ASP A 455 29.16 15.61 -1.25
N LEU A 456 28.45 14.47 -1.31
CA LEU A 456 28.29 13.63 -2.51
C LEU A 456 27.06 13.98 -3.35
N ILE A 457 26.15 14.82 -2.84
CA ILE A 457 24.93 15.20 -3.57
C ILE A 457 25.30 16.19 -4.67
N THR A 458 24.91 15.87 -5.91
CA THR A 458 25.03 16.79 -7.05
C THR A 458 23.67 17.38 -7.38
N TYR A 459 23.62 18.56 -8.00
CA TYR A 459 22.34 19.24 -8.25
C TYR A 459 22.11 19.52 -9.73
N SER A 460 20.84 19.58 -10.12
CA SER A 460 20.43 19.92 -11.47
C SER A 460 19.16 20.78 -11.46
N TRP A 461 18.90 21.48 -12.55
CA TRP A 461 17.64 22.18 -12.77
C TRP A 461 16.62 21.21 -13.37
N ASP A 462 15.49 21.03 -12.70
CA ASP A 462 14.36 20.26 -13.22
C ASP A 462 13.37 21.18 -13.95
N GLU A 463 13.22 20.95 -15.25
CA GLU A 463 12.34 21.77 -16.09
C GLU A 463 10.85 21.50 -15.82
N ALA A 464 10.49 20.31 -15.32
CA ALA A 464 9.10 19.96 -15.08
C ALA A 464 8.55 20.68 -13.84
N SER A 465 9.30 20.66 -12.74
CA SER A 465 8.96 21.37 -11.50
C SER A 465 9.41 22.83 -11.48
N GLN A 466 10.26 23.25 -12.44
CA GLN A 466 10.92 24.58 -12.45
C GLN A 466 11.63 24.84 -11.12
N SER A 467 12.36 23.83 -10.63
CA SER A 467 13.05 23.87 -9.35
C SER A 467 14.38 23.14 -9.44
N ILE A 468 15.22 23.32 -8.42
CA ILE A 468 16.48 22.57 -8.31
C ILE A 468 16.17 21.19 -7.70
N LYS A 469 16.83 20.14 -8.20
CA LYS A 469 16.76 18.77 -7.69
C LYS A 469 18.15 18.23 -7.36
N GLY A 470 18.29 17.61 -6.20
CA GLY A 470 19.51 16.88 -5.83
C GLY A 470 19.49 15.42 -6.28
N ASP A 471 20.64 14.92 -6.68
CA ASP A 471 20.89 13.54 -7.10
C ASP A 471 21.64 12.78 -6.00
N LEU A 472 20.99 11.76 -5.46
CA LEU A 472 21.47 10.89 -4.38
C LEU A 472 22.31 9.71 -4.89
N SER A 473 22.60 9.58 -6.19
CA SER A 473 23.35 8.44 -6.75
C SER A 473 24.71 8.21 -6.05
N GLY A 474 25.42 9.28 -5.70
CA GLY A 474 26.68 9.20 -4.95
C GLY A 474 26.48 8.70 -3.50
N VAL A 475 25.38 9.12 -2.86
CA VAL A 475 25.02 8.69 -1.50
C VAL A 475 24.60 7.22 -1.49
N ILE A 476 23.80 6.78 -2.46
CA ILE A 476 23.40 5.39 -2.63
C ILE A 476 24.64 4.49 -2.70
N ALA A 477 25.58 4.84 -3.58
CA ALA A 477 26.81 4.07 -3.75
C ALA A 477 27.65 3.99 -2.45
N GLU A 478 27.74 5.09 -1.69
CA GLU A 478 28.48 5.11 -0.44
C GLU A 478 27.82 4.25 0.65
N ILE A 479 26.50 4.34 0.81
CA ILE A 479 25.77 3.50 1.76
C ILE A 479 25.87 2.01 1.37
N GLU A 480 25.78 1.68 0.08
CA GLU A 480 25.95 0.30 -0.40
C GLU A 480 27.36 -0.25 -0.16
N ASN A 481 28.39 0.60 -0.32
CA ASN A 481 29.77 0.24 0.02
C ASN A 481 29.90 -0.06 1.51
N GLU A 482 29.31 0.78 2.38
CA GLU A 482 29.34 0.58 3.82
C GLU A 482 28.56 -0.67 4.23
N LEU A 483 27.37 -0.92 3.64
CA LEU A 483 26.61 -2.14 3.86
C LEU A 483 27.39 -3.41 3.49
N THR A 484 28.25 -3.32 2.47
CA THR A 484 29.13 -4.43 2.06
C THR A 484 30.30 -4.62 3.03
N ALA A 485 30.85 -3.53 3.57
CA ALA A 485 31.98 -3.55 4.48
C ALA A 485 31.59 -3.95 5.91
N ASP A 486 30.52 -3.35 6.43
CA ASP A 486 29.90 -3.59 7.74
C ASP A 486 28.37 -3.37 7.62
N PRO A 487 27.58 -4.46 7.49
CA PRO A 487 26.14 -4.36 7.33
C PRO A 487 25.42 -3.58 8.45
N ALA A 488 25.90 -3.66 9.68
CA ALA A 488 25.27 -2.96 10.81
C ALA A 488 25.55 -1.47 10.76
N ALA A 489 26.80 -1.08 10.47
CA ALA A 489 27.18 0.32 10.30
C ALA A 489 26.50 0.93 9.07
N GLY A 490 26.46 0.22 7.95
CA GLY A 490 25.79 0.67 6.73
C GLY A 490 24.28 0.86 6.93
N LYS A 491 23.61 -0.03 7.69
CA LYS A 491 22.19 0.13 8.04
C LYS A 491 21.97 1.34 8.94
N ALA A 492 22.80 1.53 9.96
CA ALA A 492 22.71 2.70 10.84
C ALA A 492 22.93 4.01 10.07
N LEU A 493 23.87 4.03 9.11
CA LEU A 493 24.12 5.17 8.23
C LEU A 493 22.92 5.46 7.32
N PHE A 494 22.33 4.42 6.72
CA PHE A 494 21.09 4.51 5.96
C PHE A 494 19.93 5.08 6.78
N ASP A 495 19.70 4.54 7.98
CA ASP A 495 18.60 4.99 8.86
C ASP A 495 18.76 6.46 9.25
N GLU A 496 19.96 6.87 9.66
CA GLU A 496 20.24 8.25 10.02
C GLU A 496 20.12 9.20 8.84
N PHE A 497 20.64 8.84 7.66
CA PHE A 497 20.53 9.70 6.47
C PHE A 497 19.08 9.82 5.99
N THR A 498 18.33 8.71 5.95
CA THR A 498 16.93 8.71 5.53
C THR A 498 16.05 9.51 6.50
N ARG A 499 16.24 9.32 7.82
CA ARG A 499 15.59 10.13 8.86
C ARG A 499 15.94 11.61 8.70
N ASN A 500 17.19 11.94 8.40
CA ASN A 500 17.64 13.32 8.20
C ASN A 500 16.91 13.98 7.02
N LEU A 501 16.77 13.26 5.89
CA LEU A 501 16.02 13.75 4.74
C LEU A 501 14.55 14.03 5.07
N ASP A 502 13.89 13.19 5.87
CA ASP A 502 12.50 13.43 6.28
C ASP A 502 12.35 14.57 7.30
N GLN A 503 13.22 14.64 8.30
CA GLN A 503 13.21 15.74 9.29
C GLN A 503 13.40 17.09 8.62
N LEU A 504 14.19 17.13 7.55
CA LEU A 504 14.40 18.29 6.71
C LEU A 504 13.34 18.44 5.60
N LYS A 505 12.38 17.52 5.46
CA LYS A 505 11.40 17.54 4.36
C LYS A 505 12.05 17.66 2.97
N ALA A 506 13.26 17.09 2.84
CA ALA A 506 14.12 17.18 1.67
C ALA A 506 13.78 16.14 0.59
N THR A 507 12.97 15.14 0.89
CA THR A 507 12.66 14.02 -0.03
C THR A 507 12.11 14.52 -1.37
N SER A 508 11.22 15.52 -1.35
CA SER A 508 10.66 16.14 -2.56
C SER A 508 11.67 16.98 -3.35
N ALA A 509 12.76 17.44 -2.74
CA ALA A 509 13.83 18.20 -3.39
C ALA A 509 14.93 17.30 -3.97
N MET A 510 14.85 15.98 -3.76
CA MET A 510 15.82 14.99 -4.20
C MET A 510 15.19 14.00 -5.19
N ASN A 511 16.00 13.21 -5.91
CA ASN A 511 15.54 12.05 -6.66
C ASN A 511 15.25 10.84 -5.74
N PHE A 512 14.41 11.06 -4.73
CA PHE A 512 14.16 10.11 -3.66
C PHE A 512 13.58 8.77 -4.15
N ASP A 513 12.83 8.77 -5.26
CA ASP A 513 12.32 7.53 -5.87
C ASP A 513 13.44 6.54 -6.22
N ALA A 514 14.57 7.04 -6.74
CA ALA A 514 15.73 6.21 -7.05
C ALA A 514 16.41 5.68 -5.77
N TYR A 515 16.44 6.48 -4.72
CA TYR A 515 16.93 6.09 -3.40
C TYR A 515 16.04 5.00 -2.79
N GLN A 516 14.72 5.17 -2.81
CA GLN A 516 13.76 4.19 -2.30
C GLN A 516 13.89 2.86 -3.06
N ALA A 517 13.93 2.88 -4.40
CA ALA A 517 14.10 1.69 -5.22
C ALA A 517 15.41 0.94 -4.93
N ALA A 518 16.51 1.66 -4.67
CA ALA A 518 17.80 1.04 -4.36
C ALA A 518 17.79 0.24 -3.03
N PHE A 519 17.00 0.70 -2.05
CA PHE A 519 17.03 0.14 -0.69
C PHE A 519 15.84 -0.76 -0.33
N MET A 520 14.69 -0.68 -1.02
CA MET A 520 13.54 -1.57 -0.75
C MET A 520 13.89 -3.06 -0.90
N SER A 521 14.78 -3.41 -1.84
CA SER A 521 15.22 -4.81 -2.06
C SER A 521 16.23 -5.33 -1.02
N LYS A 522 16.71 -4.49 -0.09
CA LYS A 522 17.77 -4.86 0.88
C LYS A 522 17.24 -5.57 2.13
N GLY A 523 15.92 -5.55 2.36
CA GLY A 523 15.26 -6.26 3.45
C GLY A 523 14.19 -5.44 4.16
N ASP A 524 13.37 -6.13 4.95
CA ASP A 524 12.14 -5.58 5.54
C ASP A 524 12.43 -4.40 6.46
N SER A 525 13.55 -4.42 7.19
CA SER A 525 13.99 -3.29 8.02
C SER A 525 14.35 -2.02 7.24
N PHE A 526 14.66 -2.11 5.94
CA PHE A 526 14.85 -0.94 5.07
C PHE A 526 13.51 -0.43 4.55
N ILE A 527 12.62 -1.35 4.18
CA ILE A 527 11.24 -1.05 3.78
C ILE A 527 10.55 -0.28 4.91
N TRP A 528 10.60 -0.79 6.14
CA TRP A 528 10.05 -0.11 7.31
C TRP A 528 10.53 1.34 7.43
N THR A 529 11.85 1.56 7.40
CA THR A 529 12.43 2.91 7.50
C THR A 529 11.90 3.84 6.40
N LEU A 530 11.79 3.37 5.15
CA LEU A 530 11.37 4.19 4.01
C LEU A 530 9.87 4.50 4.03
N GLU A 531 9.05 3.52 4.37
CA GLU A 531 7.61 3.69 4.38
C GLU A 531 7.18 4.51 5.61
N SER A 532 7.81 4.32 6.77
CA SER A 532 7.44 5.02 8.02
C SER A 532 7.75 6.53 8.04
N LEU A 533 8.37 7.08 6.99
CA LEU A 533 8.80 8.48 6.95
C LEU A 533 7.62 9.44 7.09
N GLY A 534 7.80 10.49 7.87
CA GLY A 534 6.78 11.50 8.14
C GLY A 534 5.58 11.00 8.96
N LYS A 535 5.61 9.76 9.46
CA LYS A 535 4.52 9.18 10.26
C LYS A 535 4.88 9.15 11.74
N ASN A 536 3.85 9.10 12.59
CA ASN A 536 4.05 8.94 14.02
C ASN A 536 4.30 7.46 14.37
N LEU A 537 5.49 7.19 14.93
CA LEU A 537 5.96 5.84 15.22
C LEU A 537 5.39 5.30 16.54
N ILE A 538 4.72 4.15 16.46
CA ILE A 538 4.19 3.39 17.62
C ILE A 538 4.75 1.98 17.54
N ALA A 539 5.58 1.61 18.50
CA ALA A 539 6.21 0.29 18.55
C ALA A 539 5.76 -0.50 19.78
N GLY A 540 5.42 -1.76 19.57
CA GLY A 540 5.17 -2.76 20.59
C GLY A 540 6.45 -3.36 21.16
N THR A 541 6.29 -4.49 21.81
CA THR A 541 7.33 -5.23 22.51
C THR A 541 7.60 -6.56 21.80
N ALA A 542 8.14 -7.54 22.54
CA ALA A 542 8.31 -8.90 22.03
C ALA A 542 7.25 -9.87 22.60
N GLY A 543 6.16 -9.33 23.13
CA GLY A 543 4.99 -10.09 23.57
C GLY A 543 3.73 -9.59 22.85
N ASN A 544 2.60 -10.21 23.17
CA ASN A 544 1.32 -9.86 22.53
C ASN A 544 0.85 -8.47 22.94
N ASP A 545 0.88 -7.54 22.01
CA ASP A 545 0.56 -6.14 22.20
C ASP A 545 -0.74 -5.74 21.50
N MET A 546 -1.39 -4.70 22.03
CA MET A 546 -2.54 -4.06 21.41
C MET A 546 -2.20 -2.59 21.19
N LEU A 547 -1.94 -2.24 19.94
CA LEU A 547 -1.48 -0.92 19.53
C LEU A 547 -2.61 -0.17 18.82
N SER A 548 -2.72 1.12 19.07
CA SER A 548 -3.67 1.99 18.38
C SER A 548 -2.98 3.27 17.96
N GLY A 549 -3.08 3.58 16.67
CA GLY A 549 -2.77 4.85 16.06
C GLY A 549 -3.73 5.95 16.46
N THR A 550 -3.60 7.05 15.76
CA THR A 550 -4.34 8.29 15.90
C THR A 550 -5.25 8.50 14.68
N ALA A 551 -5.64 9.74 14.37
CA ALA A 551 -6.37 10.06 13.15
C ALA A 551 -5.44 10.69 12.08
N ASN A 552 -4.12 10.58 12.28
CA ASN A 552 -3.10 11.05 11.35
C ASN A 552 -2.38 9.82 10.78
N ALA A 553 -1.50 10.02 9.79
CA ALA A 553 -0.63 8.94 9.32
C ALA A 553 0.30 8.44 10.44
N ASP A 554 0.11 7.19 10.84
CA ASP A 554 0.86 6.50 11.88
C ASP A 554 1.65 5.31 11.29
N ALA A 555 2.73 4.91 11.96
CA ALA A 555 3.51 3.72 11.64
C ALA A 555 3.55 2.81 12.88
N LEU A 556 2.82 1.69 12.83
CA LEU A 556 2.65 0.74 13.92
C LEU A 556 3.49 -0.51 13.66
N ALA A 557 4.40 -0.83 14.58
CA ALA A 557 5.20 -2.06 14.57
C ALA A 557 4.84 -2.92 15.78
N GLY A 558 4.23 -4.10 15.57
CA GLY A 558 3.84 -5.05 16.62
C GLY A 558 5.06 -5.63 17.33
N GLY A 559 5.97 -6.22 16.54
CA GLY A 559 7.24 -6.73 17.00
C GLY A 559 7.26 -8.25 16.98
N ALA A 560 7.29 -8.89 18.14
CA ALA A 560 7.13 -10.35 18.19
C ALA A 560 5.96 -10.68 19.12
N GLY A 561 5.20 -11.71 18.82
CA GLY A 561 4.00 -12.05 19.59
C GLY A 561 2.80 -12.16 18.69
N ALA A 562 1.62 -12.41 19.25
CA ALA A 562 0.37 -12.28 18.50
C ALA A 562 -0.25 -10.93 18.83
N ASP A 563 -0.05 -9.97 17.95
CA ASP A 563 -0.33 -8.56 18.14
C ASP A 563 -1.65 -8.14 17.49
N THR A 564 -2.21 -7.02 17.95
CA THR A 564 -3.39 -6.41 17.34
C THR A 564 -3.12 -4.93 17.13
N LEU A 565 -3.07 -4.50 15.87
CA LEU A 565 -2.74 -3.15 15.46
C LEU A 565 -3.95 -2.47 14.84
N TYR A 566 -4.30 -1.29 15.36
CA TYR A 566 -5.36 -0.43 14.84
C TYR A 566 -4.77 0.89 14.33
N GLY A 567 -4.73 1.14 13.02
CA GLY A 567 -4.30 2.44 12.47
C GLY A 567 -5.28 3.56 12.79
N ASN A 568 -6.57 3.27 12.58
CA ASN A 568 -7.74 4.14 12.63
C ASN A 568 -7.94 4.97 11.36
N ALA A 569 -7.47 6.22 11.30
CA ALA A 569 -7.70 7.07 10.15
C ALA A 569 -6.40 7.77 9.77
N GLY A 570 -6.21 8.00 8.48
CA GLY A 570 -4.94 8.50 7.94
C GLY A 570 -4.28 7.40 7.11
N ASP A 571 -3.28 7.77 6.30
CA ASP A 571 -2.53 6.79 5.51
C ASP A 571 -1.54 6.10 6.46
N ASP A 572 -1.86 4.91 6.94
CA ASP A 572 -1.13 4.21 8.00
C ASP A 572 -0.19 3.13 7.47
N ILE A 573 0.83 2.78 8.25
CA ILE A 573 1.67 1.60 8.00
C ILE A 573 1.60 0.66 9.18
N LEU A 574 1.29 -0.61 8.89
CA LEU A 574 1.20 -1.64 9.90
C LEU A 574 2.17 -2.77 9.55
N ASP A 575 3.08 -3.07 10.49
CA ASP A 575 3.96 -4.24 10.47
C ASP A 575 3.66 -5.07 11.72
N GLY A 576 3.06 -6.25 11.57
CA GLY A 576 2.83 -7.17 12.69
C GLY A 576 4.15 -7.65 13.30
N GLY A 577 5.19 -7.76 12.47
CA GLY A 577 6.43 -8.42 12.83
C GLY A 577 6.28 -9.93 12.77
N SER A 578 6.77 -10.66 13.77
CA SER A 578 6.70 -12.12 13.80
C SER A 578 5.61 -12.63 14.72
N GLY A 579 4.73 -13.49 14.21
CA GLY A 579 3.70 -14.14 15.01
C GLY A 579 2.44 -14.38 14.20
N ASN A 580 1.29 -14.22 14.81
CA ASN A 580 0.02 -14.33 14.08
C ASN A 580 -0.79 -13.11 14.47
N ASP A 581 -0.74 -12.08 13.64
CA ASP A 581 -1.15 -10.74 14.00
C ASP A 581 -2.51 -10.37 13.38
N ILE A 582 -3.19 -9.41 14.00
CA ILE A 582 -4.42 -8.81 13.47
C ILE A 582 -4.12 -7.35 13.14
N LEU A 583 -4.21 -7.01 11.85
CA LEU A 583 -3.88 -5.69 11.33
C LEU A 583 -5.15 -5.03 10.78
N GLN A 584 -5.54 -3.91 11.36
CA GLN A 584 -6.68 -3.12 10.93
C GLN A 584 -6.25 -1.66 10.76
N ALA A 585 -5.95 -1.25 9.53
CA ALA A 585 -5.46 0.09 9.28
C ALA A 585 -6.61 1.13 9.33
N GLY A 586 -7.72 0.88 8.66
CA GLY A 586 -8.97 1.64 8.84
C GLY A 586 -9.32 2.51 7.62
N ASP A 587 -9.50 3.82 7.82
CA ASP A 587 -9.81 4.77 6.75
C ASP A 587 -8.50 5.43 6.26
N GLY A 588 -8.05 5.19 5.04
CA GLY A 588 -6.78 5.75 4.57
C GLY A 588 -6.34 5.16 3.24
N ASN A 589 -5.16 5.50 2.74
CA ASN A 589 -4.42 4.61 1.84
C ASN A 589 -3.31 3.96 2.64
N ASP A 590 -3.56 2.75 3.09
CA ASP A 590 -2.77 2.09 4.09
C ASP A 590 -1.77 1.11 3.47
N THR A 591 -0.71 0.81 4.22
CA THR A 591 0.32 -0.14 3.81
C THR A 591 0.57 -1.17 4.89
N TYR A 592 0.35 -2.44 4.55
CA TYR A 592 0.61 -3.59 5.41
C TYR A 592 1.93 -4.23 5.00
N ILE A 593 2.92 -4.26 5.89
CA ILE A 593 4.20 -4.93 5.63
C ILE A 593 4.05 -6.41 5.96
N PHE A 594 4.38 -7.28 5.01
CA PHE A 594 4.30 -8.72 5.17
C PHE A 594 5.50 -9.41 4.50
N GLY A 595 6.21 -10.26 5.23
CA GLY A 595 7.48 -10.84 4.80
C GLY A 595 7.67 -12.30 5.22
N LEU A 596 8.88 -12.80 4.98
CA LEU A 596 9.26 -14.15 5.42
C LEU A 596 9.43 -14.17 6.94
N GLY A 597 8.77 -15.11 7.62
CA GLY A 597 8.78 -15.20 9.07
C GLY A 597 7.80 -14.27 9.78
N SER A 598 6.91 -13.59 9.04
CA SER A 598 5.79 -12.85 9.62
C SER A 598 4.79 -13.77 10.31
N GLY A 599 4.64 -15.02 9.83
CA GLY A 599 3.71 -16.01 10.34
C GLY A 599 2.34 -15.91 9.68
N GLN A 600 1.25 -16.08 10.43
CA GLN A 600 -0.11 -16.17 9.86
C GLN A 600 -0.98 -15.00 10.30
N ASP A 601 -0.94 -13.94 9.51
CA ASP A 601 -1.57 -12.66 9.85
C ASP A 601 -2.95 -12.53 9.21
N ALA A 602 -3.78 -11.66 9.79
CA ALA A 602 -5.10 -11.32 9.30
C ALA A 602 -5.23 -9.81 9.12
N ILE A 603 -5.62 -9.38 7.93
CA ILE A 603 -5.96 -8.01 7.59
C ILE A 603 -7.47 -7.84 7.56
N PHE A 604 -7.95 -6.77 8.20
CA PHE A 604 -9.30 -6.27 8.02
C PHE A 604 -9.24 -4.84 7.47
N ASP A 605 -9.61 -4.71 6.21
CA ASP A 605 -9.69 -3.43 5.52
C ASP A 605 -11.12 -2.88 5.50
N THR A 606 -11.29 -1.56 5.33
CA THR A 606 -12.60 -0.91 5.34
C THR A 606 -12.83 0.07 4.19
N SER A 607 -11.79 0.77 3.74
CA SER A 607 -11.82 1.65 2.58
C SER A 607 -10.45 2.25 2.32
N GLY A 608 -10.09 2.40 1.06
CA GLY A 608 -8.82 3.04 0.74
C GLY A 608 -8.35 2.72 -0.65
N THR A 609 -7.07 2.97 -0.89
CA THR A 609 -6.34 2.28 -1.96
C THR A 609 -5.06 1.71 -1.38
N ASP A 610 -5.22 0.51 -0.85
CA ASP A 610 -4.33 -0.08 0.14
C ASP A 610 -3.30 -0.96 -0.53
N THR A 611 -2.21 -1.19 0.18
CA THR A 611 -1.05 -1.90 -0.36
C THR A 611 -0.55 -2.94 0.63
N VAL A 612 -0.45 -4.20 0.20
CA VAL A 612 0.46 -5.14 0.87
C VAL A 612 1.86 -4.91 0.31
N GLN A 613 2.77 -4.47 1.16
CA GLN A 613 4.19 -4.36 0.84
C GLN A 613 4.89 -5.68 1.20
N LEU A 614 5.30 -6.42 0.19
CA LEU A 614 5.99 -7.70 0.37
C LEU A 614 7.46 -7.46 0.70
N GLY A 615 7.94 -8.22 1.68
CA GLY A 615 9.33 -8.25 2.10
C GLY A 615 10.30 -8.75 1.02
N ALA A 616 11.59 -8.64 1.29
CA ALA A 616 12.62 -9.11 0.38
C ALA A 616 12.62 -10.64 0.26
N GLY A 617 12.84 -11.16 -0.95
CA GLY A 617 12.91 -12.60 -1.21
C GLY A 617 11.57 -13.27 -1.52
N ILE A 618 10.47 -12.51 -1.54
CA ILE A 618 9.17 -12.95 -2.07
C ILE A 618 9.03 -12.37 -3.48
N SER A 619 8.84 -13.23 -4.48
CA SER A 619 8.50 -12.83 -5.85
C SER A 619 7.03 -13.11 -6.15
N ALA A 620 6.52 -12.58 -7.26
CA ALA A 620 5.12 -12.81 -7.66
C ALA A 620 4.78 -14.29 -7.86
N ASP A 621 5.75 -15.10 -8.33
CA ASP A 621 5.55 -16.53 -8.55
C ASP A 621 5.51 -17.33 -7.23
N ASP A 622 6.00 -16.75 -6.13
CA ASP A 622 5.97 -17.37 -4.81
C ASP A 622 4.61 -17.25 -4.14
N LEU A 623 3.69 -16.44 -4.66
CA LEU A 623 2.36 -16.29 -4.07
C LEU A 623 1.38 -17.35 -4.58
N GLY A 624 0.57 -17.87 -3.66
CA GLY A 624 -0.62 -18.67 -3.93
C GLY A 624 -1.86 -17.99 -3.36
N PHE A 625 -2.97 -18.02 -4.10
CA PHE A 625 -4.22 -17.38 -3.71
C PHE A 625 -5.26 -18.46 -3.41
N LEU A 626 -5.67 -18.57 -2.15
CA LEU A 626 -6.59 -19.59 -1.67
C LEU A 626 -7.87 -18.90 -1.17
N LYS A 627 -9.02 -19.25 -1.77
CA LYS A 627 -10.31 -18.78 -1.27
C LYS A 627 -10.73 -19.61 -0.06
N ILE A 628 -10.96 -18.95 1.08
CA ILE A 628 -11.36 -19.60 2.33
C ILE A 628 -12.82 -19.26 2.62
N GLY A 629 -13.67 -20.30 2.66
CA GLY A 629 -15.10 -20.13 2.78
C GLY A 629 -15.67 -19.26 1.66
N ASN A 630 -16.65 -18.41 2.00
CA ASN A 630 -17.34 -17.56 1.01
C ASN A 630 -16.76 -16.15 0.88
N TYR A 631 -15.92 -15.70 1.83
CA TYR A 631 -15.63 -14.28 2.00
C TYR A 631 -14.15 -13.93 1.94
N ASP A 632 -13.26 -14.81 2.40
CA ASP A 632 -11.87 -14.42 2.68
C ASP A 632 -10.91 -14.93 1.61
N LEU A 633 -9.86 -14.14 1.36
CA LEU A 633 -8.72 -14.54 0.53
C LEU A 633 -7.53 -14.82 1.44
N ARG A 634 -6.96 -16.01 1.35
CA ARG A 634 -5.67 -16.35 1.97
C ARG A 634 -4.57 -16.29 0.91
N VAL A 635 -3.60 -15.43 1.14
CA VAL A 635 -2.38 -15.33 0.33
C VAL A 635 -1.30 -16.15 1.03
N GLU A 636 -0.78 -17.17 0.35
CA GLU A 636 0.25 -18.06 0.90
C GLU A 636 1.59 -17.80 0.20
N VAL A 637 2.68 -17.83 0.98
CA VAL A 637 4.04 -17.83 0.42
C VAL A 637 4.50 -19.27 0.24
N LYS A 638 4.65 -19.69 -1.03
CA LYS A 638 4.98 -21.07 -1.40
C LYS A 638 6.28 -21.52 -0.74
N GLY A 639 6.25 -22.71 -0.15
CA GLY A 639 7.41 -23.29 0.51
C GLY A 639 7.66 -22.80 1.94
N THR A 640 6.80 -21.93 2.48
CA THR A 640 6.84 -21.48 3.88
C THR A 640 5.51 -21.75 4.58
N THR A 641 5.44 -21.42 5.87
CA THR A 641 4.18 -21.42 6.66
C THR A 641 3.54 -20.04 6.74
N ASP A 642 4.17 -19.03 6.15
CA ASP A 642 3.73 -17.65 6.21
C ASP A 642 2.50 -17.45 5.30
N SER A 643 1.47 -16.80 5.83
CA SER A 643 0.26 -16.51 5.07
C SER A 643 -0.43 -15.26 5.57
N LEU A 644 -1.15 -14.59 4.67
CA LEU A 644 -1.94 -13.42 4.98
C LEU A 644 -3.40 -13.69 4.64
N ILE A 645 -4.29 -13.61 5.63
CA ILE A 645 -5.74 -13.68 5.42
C ILE A 645 -6.26 -12.25 5.25
N ILE A 646 -6.81 -11.95 4.08
CA ILE A 646 -7.53 -10.71 3.80
C ILE A 646 -9.01 -11.00 3.94
N GLN A 647 -9.61 -10.48 5.00
CA GLN A 647 -10.99 -10.75 5.33
C GLN A 647 -11.95 -10.07 4.35
N ASN A 648 -13.06 -10.73 4.04
CA ASN A 648 -14.17 -10.18 3.27
C ASN A 648 -13.86 -9.79 1.81
N TRP A 649 -12.70 -10.18 1.26
CA TRP A 649 -12.28 -9.97 -0.13
C TRP A 649 -13.38 -10.22 -1.18
N PHE A 650 -14.12 -11.34 -1.03
CA PHE A 650 -15.15 -11.76 -1.99
C PHE A 650 -16.54 -11.18 -1.70
N SER A 651 -16.71 -10.46 -0.58
CA SER A 651 -18.02 -9.93 -0.18
C SER A 651 -18.31 -8.55 -0.76
N HIS A 652 -17.31 -7.67 -0.86
CA HIS A 652 -17.44 -6.32 -1.42
C HIS A 652 -16.06 -5.78 -1.83
N ASN A 653 -16.00 -4.96 -2.88
CA ASN A 653 -14.73 -4.43 -3.40
C ASN A 653 -13.99 -3.51 -2.41
N ALA A 654 -14.70 -2.93 -1.44
CA ALA A 654 -14.12 -2.03 -0.42
C ALA A 654 -13.32 -2.75 0.68
N TYR A 655 -13.34 -4.09 0.70
CA TYR A 655 -12.58 -4.91 1.65
C TYR A 655 -11.40 -5.62 0.99
N ARG A 656 -11.12 -5.29 -0.27
CA ARG A 656 -10.01 -5.85 -1.03
C ARG A 656 -8.80 -4.97 -0.83
N ILE A 657 -7.62 -5.56 -0.93
CA ILE A 657 -6.36 -4.80 -1.05
C ILE A 657 -6.06 -4.60 -2.53
N GLU A 658 -5.90 -3.35 -2.95
CA GLU A 658 -5.78 -3.00 -4.37
C GLU A 658 -4.43 -3.37 -4.98
N ARG A 659 -3.36 -3.39 -4.16
CA ARG A 659 -1.99 -3.53 -4.63
C ARG A 659 -1.16 -4.47 -3.77
N PHE A 660 -0.40 -5.34 -4.42
CA PHE A 660 0.68 -6.11 -3.82
C PHE A 660 1.99 -5.63 -4.43
N ARG A 661 2.76 -4.87 -3.65
CA ARG A 661 4.03 -4.25 -4.09
C ARG A 661 5.20 -5.09 -3.62
N PHE A 662 6.02 -5.55 -4.56
CA PHE A 662 7.20 -6.36 -4.30
C PHE A 662 8.43 -5.48 -4.10
N SER A 663 9.45 -6.04 -3.45
CA SER A 663 10.69 -5.34 -3.13
C SER A 663 11.53 -4.94 -4.36
N ASP A 664 11.24 -5.50 -5.55
CA ASP A 664 11.83 -5.10 -6.84
C ASP A 664 11.06 -3.96 -7.55
N GLY A 665 9.99 -3.46 -6.92
CA GLY A 665 9.11 -2.42 -7.46
C GLY A 665 7.97 -2.95 -8.34
N THR A 666 7.90 -4.26 -8.60
CA THR A 666 6.74 -4.86 -9.29
C THR A 666 5.48 -4.65 -8.44
N VAL A 667 4.37 -4.32 -9.09
CA VAL A 667 3.05 -4.20 -8.43
C VAL A 667 2.07 -5.13 -9.11
N LYS A 668 1.40 -5.98 -8.33
CA LYS A 668 0.24 -6.77 -8.76
C LYS A 668 -1.04 -6.08 -8.32
N THR A 669 -1.94 -5.87 -9.26
CA THR A 669 -3.27 -5.30 -9.02
C THR A 669 -4.28 -6.41 -8.70
N ILE A 670 -5.48 -6.04 -8.25
CA ILE A 670 -6.61 -6.98 -8.12
C ILE A 670 -6.82 -7.79 -9.40
N GLY A 671 -6.75 -7.15 -10.57
CA GLY A 671 -6.93 -7.85 -11.85
C GLY A 671 -5.83 -8.87 -12.13
N ASP A 672 -4.60 -8.63 -11.67
CA ASP A 672 -3.51 -9.61 -11.80
C ASP A 672 -3.70 -10.82 -10.87
N ILE A 673 -4.28 -10.60 -9.68
CA ILE A 673 -4.60 -11.65 -8.70
C ILE A 673 -5.75 -12.50 -9.22
N GLU A 674 -6.83 -11.85 -9.68
CA GLU A 674 -7.98 -12.54 -10.28
C GLU A 674 -7.56 -13.34 -11.52
N ALA A 675 -6.69 -12.78 -12.37
CA ALA A 675 -6.19 -13.49 -13.55
C ALA A 675 -5.23 -14.66 -13.23
N ALA A 676 -4.63 -14.70 -12.04
CA ALA A 676 -3.80 -15.83 -11.60
C ALA A 676 -4.63 -17.07 -11.24
N GLY A 677 -5.94 -16.90 -11.02
CA GLY A 677 -6.83 -17.95 -10.54
C GLY A 677 -6.65 -18.27 -9.06
N TYR A 678 -7.58 -19.05 -8.53
CA TYR A 678 -7.66 -19.42 -7.13
C TYR A 678 -7.51 -20.93 -6.93
N VAL A 679 -6.92 -21.28 -5.79
CA VAL A 679 -7.09 -22.61 -5.21
C VAL A 679 -8.33 -22.60 -4.33
N LEU A 680 -9.19 -23.61 -4.45
CA LEU A 680 -10.38 -23.81 -3.62
C LEU A 680 -10.32 -25.18 -2.95
N ARG A 681 -10.71 -25.26 -1.67
CA ARG A 681 -10.70 -26.51 -0.88
C ARG A 681 -12.00 -26.62 -0.06
N GLY A 682 -12.77 -27.70 -0.25
CA GLY A 682 -13.99 -27.99 0.50
C GLY A 682 -13.70 -28.54 1.89
N GLY A 683 -12.94 -29.64 1.95
CA GLY A 683 -12.48 -30.23 3.21
C GLY A 683 -12.99 -31.66 3.38
N SER A 684 -13.71 -31.92 4.48
CA SER A 684 -14.23 -33.27 4.79
C SER A 684 -15.76 -33.32 4.90
N GLY A 685 -16.44 -32.28 4.42
CA GLY A 685 -17.90 -32.16 4.44
C GLY A 685 -18.48 -32.25 3.03
N ASN A 686 -19.78 -31.98 2.91
CA ASN A 686 -20.37 -31.76 1.59
C ASN A 686 -20.27 -30.27 1.27
N ASP A 687 -19.42 -29.94 0.31
CA ASP A 687 -19.01 -28.57 0.02
C ASP A 687 -19.50 -28.10 -1.36
N THR A 688 -19.64 -26.79 -1.51
CA THR A 688 -19.95 -26.17 -2.81
C THR A 688 -18.89 -25.15 -3.13
N LEU A 689 -18.08 -25.45 -4.14
CA LEU A 689 -16.97 -24.62 -4.58
C LEU A 689 -17.36 -23.95 -5.91
N ASN A 690 -17.18 -22.63 -5.95
CA ASN A 690 -17.43 -21.82 -7.15
C ASN A 690 -16.12 -21.11 -7.51
N GLY A 691 -15.54 -21.52 -8.63
CA GLY A 691 -14.41 -20.86 -9.26
C GLY A 691 -14.80 -19.52 -9.90
N SER A 692 -13.92 -19.04 -10.75
CA SER A 692 -13.83 -17.70 -11.27
C SER A 692 -13.89 -17.73 -12.81
N GLU A 693 -13.43 -16.66 -13.45
CA GLU A 693 -13.26 -16.62 -14.91
C GLU A 693 -11.81 -16.95 -15.34
N ALA A 694 -10.93 -17.22 -14.37
CA ALA A 694 -9.54 -17.60 -14.58
C ALA A 694 -9.33 -19.08 -14.27
N ARG A 695 -8.18 -19.62 -14.66
CA ARG A 695 -7.82 -21.01 -14.38
C ARG A 695 -7.76 -21.29 -12.87
N ASP A 696 -8.70 -22.06 -12.37
CA ASP A 696 -8.81 -22.43 -10.97
C ASP A 696 -8.33 -23.86 -10.70
N ILE A 697 -8.00 -24.14 -9.43
CA ILE A 697 -7.70 -25.49 -8.94
C ILE A 697 -8.59 -25.78 -7.76
N MET A 698 -9.49 -26.75 -7.91
CA MET A 698 -10.56 -27.04 -6.97
C MET A 698 -10.42 -28.45 -6.41
N TYR A 699 -10.45 -28.56 -5.09
CA TYR A 699 -10.41 -29.82 -4.36
C TYR A 699 -11.65 -29.92 -3.46
N GLY A 700 -12.60 -30.80 -3.77
CA GLY A 700 -13.77 -31.08 -2.93
C GLY A 700 -13.33 -31.66 -1.59
N GLY A 701 -12.66 -32.81 -1.64
CA GLY A 701 -12.01 -33.44 -0.50
C GLY A 701 -12.70 -34.73 -0.11
N ALA A 702 -13.41 -34.78 1.01
CA ALA A 702 -14.22 -35.94 1.37
C ALA A 702 -15.65 -35.52 1.66
N GLY A 703 -16.64 -36.28 1.22
CA GLY A 703 -18.05 -35.88 1.26
C GLY A 703 -18.60 -35.75 -0.15
N ASN A 704 -19.87 -35.39 -0.30
CA ASN A 704 -20.48 -35.22 -1.62
C ASN A 704 -20.44 -33.75 -2.01
N ASP A 705 -19.54 -33.41 -2.91
CA ASP A 705 -19.18 -32.04 -3.25
C ASP A 705 -19.79 -31.57 -4.58
N ILE A 706 -19.90 -30.25 -4.75
CA ILE A 706 -20.34 -29.60 -5.97
C ILE A 706 -19.28 -28.57 -6.37
N LEU A 707 -18.59 -28.82 -7.48
CA LEU A 707 -17.53 -27.96 -8.00
C LEU A 707 -17.97 -27.33 -9.33
N PHE A 708 -18.02 -26.00 -9.37
CA PHE A 708 -18.22 -25.21 -10.59
C PHE A 708 -16.91 -24.48 -10.94
N GLY A 709 -16.22 -24.90 -12.00
CA GLY A 709 -14.97 -24.28 -12.49
C GLY A 709 -15.19 -22.84 -12.92
N GLY A 710 -16.16 -22.63 -13.82
CA GLY A 710 -16.58 -21.31 -14.27
C GLY A 710 -16.16 -21.06 -15.69
N SER A 711 -15.19 -20.18 -15.92
CA SER A 711 -14.52 -20.04 -17.22
C SER A 711 -13.03 -20.12 -16.99
N GLY A 712 -12.28 -20.50 -18.02
CA GLY A 712 -10.85 -20.79 -17.86
C GLY A 712 -10.59 -22.29 -18.01
N ASN A 713 -9.31 -22.67 -17.91
CA ASN A 713 -8.87 -24.06 -18.05
C ASN A 713 -8.70 -24.65 -16.65
N ASP A 714 -9.77 -25.11 -16.05
CA ASP A 714 -9.85 -25.42 -14.63
C ASP A 714 -9.40 -26.85 -14.32
N ILE A 715 -9.03 -27.07 -13.06
CA ILE A 715 -8.72 -28.39 -12.53
C ILE A 715 -9.70 -28.69 -11.41
N LEU A 716 -10.56 -29.69 -11.61
CA LEU A 716 -11.57 -30.11 -10.66
C LEU A 716 -11.24 -31.52 -10.14
N ASP A 717 -11.13 -31.64 -8.82
CA ASP A 717 -10.90 -32.91 -8.12
C ASP A 717 -11.95 -33.03 -7.02
N GLY A 718 -12.95 -33.91 -7.21
CA GLY A 718 -14.01 -34.14 -6.23
C GLY A 718 -13.45 -34.73 -4.93
N GLY A 719 -12.44 -35.59 -5.04
CA GLY A 719 -11.90 -36.32 -3.91
C GLY A 719 -12.69 -37.59 -3.66
N ALA A 720 -13.10 -37.85 -2.42
CA ALA A 720 -13.81 -39.06 -2.02
C ALA A 720 -15.27 -38.78 -1.70
N GLY A 721 -16.20 -39.40 -2.41
CA GLY A 721 -17.62 -39.20 -2.15
C GLY A 721 -18.46 -39.50 -3.38
N ASN A 722 -19.52 -38.74 -3.59
CA ASN A 722 -20.23 -38.78 -4.86
C ASN A 722 -20.39 -37.32 -5.30
N ASP A 723 -19.49 -36.89 -6.18
CA ASP A 723 -19.29 -35.48 -6.46
C ASP A 723 -19.94 -35.06 -7.78
N TYR A 724 -20.29 -33.78 -7.88
CA TYR A 724 -20.76 -33.15 -9.11
C TYR A 724 -19.74 -32.12 -9.56
N LEU A 725 -19.12 -32.37 -10.72
CA LEU A 725 -18.06 -31.55 -11.29
C LEU A 725 -18.56 -30.90 -12.59
N GLN A 726 -18.50 -29.59 -12.67
CA GLN A 726 -18.87 -28.82 -13.86
C GLN A 726 -17.72 -27.87 -14.21
N GLY A 727 -17.02 -28.12 -15.32
CA GLY A 727 -15.90 -27.32 -15.80
C GLY A 727 -16.32 -25.90 -16.18
N GLY A 728 -17.34 -25.73 -17.04
CA GLY A 728 -17.81 -24.40 -17.42
C GLY A 728 -19.28 -24.24 -17.81
N ILE A 729 -19.64 -23.02 -18.23
CA ILE A 729 -20.99 -22.65 -18.69
C ILE A 729 -20.91 -21.77 -19.96
N TYR A 730 -21.38 -22.30 -21.10
CA TYR A 730 -21.56 -21.59 -22.39
C TYR A 730 -20.29 -21.36 -23.25
N ALA A 731 -20.42 -20.58 -24.33
CA ALA A 731 -19.57 -20.61 -25.54
C ALA A 731 -18.08 -20.19 -25.40
N ASN A 732 -17.58 -19.93 -24.19
CA ASN A 732 -16.20 -19.52 -23.91
C ASN A 732 -15.53 -20.41 -22.83
N ASN A 733 -15.92 -21.68 -22.74
CA ASN A 733 -15.32 -22.64 -21.81
C ASN A 733 -13.87 -22.95 -22.19
N GLY A 734 -13.02 -23.17 -21.18
CA GLY A 734 -11.62 -23.53 -21.40
C GLY A 734 -11.44 -25.03 -21.53
N ASP A 735 -10.18 -25.46 -21.56
CA ASP A 735 -9.80 -26.87 -21.54
C ASP A 735 -9.71 -27.35 -20.09
N ASP A 736 -10.76 -27.97 -19.58
CA ASP A 736 -10.90 -28.38 -18.18
C ASP A 736 -10.29 -29.76 -17.93
N THR A 737 -9.84 -29.98 -16.70
CA THR A 737 -9.26 -31.24 -16.24
C THR A 737 -9.99 -31.76 -15.02
N TYR A 738 -10.65 -32.90 -15.18
CA TYR A 738 -11.36 -33.62 -14.13
C TYR A 738 -10.48 -34.75 -13.60
N ARG A 739 -10.14 -34.72 -12.32
CA ARG A 739 -9.33 -35.76 -11.69
C ARG A 739 -10.21 -36.82 -11.05
N PHE A 740 -9.88 -38.08 -11.30
CA PHE A 740 -10.60 -39.21 -10.74
C PHE A 740 -9.65 -40.32 -10.28
N GLY A 741 -9.92 -40.91 -9.12
CA GLY A 741 -9.02 -41.86 -8.46
C GLY A 741 -9.74 -43.03 -7.80
N ILE A 742 -8.97 -44.01 -7.33
CA ILE A 742 -9.49 -45.11 -6.50
C ILE A 742 -9.98 -44.53 -5.17
N GLY A 743 -11.18 -44.90 -4.76
CA GLY A 743 -11.87 -44.35 -3.60
C GLY A 743 -12.59 -43.02 -3.88
N GLY A 744 -12.68 -42.60 -5.15
CA GLY A 744 -13.41 -41.41 -5.55
C GLY A 744 -14.92 -41.53 -5.39
N GLY A 745 -15.45 -42.76 -5.44
CA GLY A 745 -16.87 -43.05 -5.36
C GLY A 745 -17.60 -42.81 -6.69
N GLN A 746 -18.83 -42.28 -6.65
CA GLN A 746 -19.69 -42.15 -7.85
C GLN A 746 -19.83 -40.69 -8.28
N ASP A 747 -18.87 -40.24 -9.07
CA ASP A 747 -18.79 -38.85 -9.51
C ASP A 747 -19.54 -38.62 -10.81
N THR A 748 -20.01 -37.38 -10.99
CA THR A 748 -20.74 -36.93 -12.16
C THR A 748 -20.05 -35.71 -12.75
N ILE A 749 -19.70 -35.79 -14.03
CA ILE A 749 -19.21 -34.65 -14.82
C ILE A 749 -20.36 -34.11 -15.67
N TYR A 750 -20.54 -32.80 -15.62
CA TYR A 750 -21.33 -32.05 -16.59
C TYR A 750 -20.41 -31.09 -17.35
N ASP A 751 -20.03 -31.51 -18.54
CA ASP A 751 -19.19 -30.77 -19.48
C ASP A 751 -20.12 -30.28 -20.59
N TYR A 752 -20.32 -28.98 -20.76
CA TYR A 752 -21.21 -28.48 -21.82
C TYR A 752 -20.56 -27.32 -22.55
N ASP A 753 -19.94 -27.65 -23.68
CA ASP A 753 -19.05 -26.75 -24.38
C ASP A 753 -19.59 -26.40 -25.76
N GLY A 754 -19.81 -25.10 -25.97
CA GLY A 754 -20.36 -24.57 -27.22
C GLY A 754 -19.35 -24.54 -28.39
N ALA A 755 -18.08 -24.86 -28.14
CA ALA A 755 -16.96 -24.77 -29.08
C ALA A 755 -15.98 -25.94 -28.88
N PRO A 756 -15.12 -26.30 -29.85
CA PRO A 756 -14.15 -27.37 -29.68
C PRO A 756 -13.00 -26.97 -28.73
N ASN A 757 -13.07 -27.41 -27.49
CA ASN A 757 -12.03 -27.44 -26.45
C ASN A 757 -11.42 -28.85 -26.33
N GLN A 758 -10.46 -29.04 -25.41
CA GLN A 758 -9.79 -30.31 -25.13
C GLN A 758 -9.85 -30.69 -23.66
N ASP A 759 -11.03 -31.09 -23.22
CA ASP A 759 -11.27 -31.50 -21.85
C ASP A 759 -10.61 -32.85 -21.57
N THR A 760 -10.24 -33.03 -20.30
CA THR A 760 -9.40 -34.16 -19.90
C THR A 760 -9.88 -34.78 -18.61
N VAL A 761 -10.19 -36.06 -18.63
CA VAL A 761 -10.20 -36.87 -17.42
C VAL A 761 -8.78 -37.33 -17.14
N GLU A 762 -8.25 -36.98 -15.96
CA GLU A 762 -6.95 -37.40 -15.47
C GLU A 762 -7.12 -38.45 -14.37
N PHE A 763 -6.65 -39.67 -14.63
CA PHE A 763 -6.71 -40.74 -13.64
C PHE A 763 -5.52 -40.68 -12.68
N GLY A 764 -5.81 -40.87 -11.40
CA GLY A 764 -4.82 -40.98 -10.33
C GLY A 764 -3.83 -42.14 -10.51
N GLU A 765 -2.75 -42.13 -9.73
CA GLU A 765 -1.74 -43.19 -9.75
C GLU A 765 -2.35 -44.58 -9.50
N GLY A 766 -1.84 -45.59 -10.21
CA GLY A 766 -2.28 -46.98 -10.07
C GLY A 766 -3.48 -47.39 -10.92
N ILE A 767 -4.18 -46.44 -11.54
CA ILE A 767 -5.20 -46.71 -12.55
C ILE A 767 -4.51 -46.92 -13.91
N THR A 768 -4.81 -48.04 -14.56
CA THR A 768 -4.29 -48.38 -15.90
C THR A 768 -5.44 -48.54 -16.89
N PRO A 769 -5.22 -48.41 -18.21
CA PRO A 769 -6.28 -48.55 -19.20
C PRO A 769 -7.08 -49.85 -19.10
N ASP A 770 -6.45 -50.97 -18.72
CA ASP A 770 -7.11 -52.27 -18.60
C ASP A 770 -8.09 -52.36 -17.42
N MET A 771 -7.98 -51.46 -16.44
CA MET A 771 -8.89 -51.36 -15.29
C MET A 771 -10.18 -50.61 -15.63
N ILE A 772 -10.26 -49.96 -16.78
CA ILE A 772 -11.42 -49.17 -17.18
C ILE A 772 -12.41 -50.05 -17.94
N GLU A 773 -13.69 -49.90 -17.61
CA GLU A 773 -14.83 -50.40 -18.37
C GLU A 773 -15.73 -49.22 -18.75
N PHE A 774 -15.88 -48.96 -20.04
CA PHE A 774 -16.81 -47.96 -20.55
C PHE A 774 -18.21 -48.57 -20.67
N ARG A 775 -19.19 -47.97 -20.00
CA ARG A 775 -20.58 -48.39 -20.05
C ARG A 775 -21.44 -47.28 -20.63
N ARG A 776 -22.45 -47.67 -21.40
CA ARG A 776 -23.48 -46.73 -21.86
C ARG A 776 -24.73 -46.91 -21.02
N SER A 777 -25.21 -45.80 -20.46
CA SER A 777 -26.46 -45.75 -19.70
C SER A 777 -27.33 -44.61 -20.24
N GLY A 778 -28.28 -44.95 -21.12
CA GLY A 778 -29.07 -43.94 -21.83
C GLY A 778 -28.19 -43.03 -22.68
N ASP A 779 -28.19 -41.74 -22.34
CA ASP A 779 -27.41 -40.69 -23.01
C ASP A 779 -26.06 -40.38 -22.34
N GLU A 780 -25.70 -41.12 -21.29
CA GLU A 780 -24.50 -40.89 -20.47
C GLU A 780 -23.42 -41.97 -20.71
N LEU A 781 -22.15 -41.56 -20.62
CA LEU A 781 -21.01 -42.47 -20.57
C LEU A 781 -20.59 -42.69 -19.12
N GLN A 782 -20.57 -43.93 -18.66
CA GLN A 782 -20.02 -44.31 -17.38
C GLN A 782 -18.64 -44.92 -17.58
N VAL A 783 -17.68 -44.45 -16.79
CA VAL A 783 -16.31 -44.94 -16.77
C VAL A 783 -16.10 -45.65 -15.44
N ALA A 784 -16.29 -46.97 -15.45
CA ALA A 784 -16.23 -47.79 -14.25
C ALA A 784 -14.82 -48.34 -14.03
N LEU A 785 -14.32 -48.24 -12.79
CA LEU A 785 -13.09 -48.92 -12.38
C LEU A 785 -13.43 -50.36 -11.98
N LYS A 786 -12.93 -51.33 -12.74
CA LYS A 786 -13.14 -52.77 -12.50
C LYS A 786 -12.72 -53.15 -11.09
N ASP A 787 -13.47 -54.08 -10.50
CA ASP A 787 -13.27 -54.58 -9.13
C ASP A 787 -13.40 -53.52 -8.01
N THR A 788 -13.95 -52.35 -8.32
CA THR A 788 -14.29 -51.29 -7.36
C THR A 788 -15.74 -50.83 -7.51
N SER A 789 -16.22 -50.01 -6.57
CA SER A 789 -17.48 -49.25 -6.72
C SER A 789 -17.30 -47.89 -7.36
N ASP A 790 -16.06 -47.51 -7.69
CA ASP A 790 -15.73 -46.18 -8.19
C ASP A 790 -16.15 -46.05 -9.67
N MET A 791 -16.89 -45.00 -9.97
CA MET A 791 -17.45 -44.76 -11.30
C MET A 791 -17.57 -43.28 -11.58
N LEU A 792 -17.11 -42.86 -12.75
CA LEU A 792 -17.29 -41.50 -13.25
C LEU A 792 -18.40 -41.49 -14.31
N THR A 793 -19.42 -40.66 -14.14
CA THR A 793 -20.54 -40.53 -15.08
C THR A 793 -20.43 -39.21 -15.83
N ILE A 794 -20.24 -39.26 -17.15
CA ILE A 794 -20.19 -38.08 -18.01
C ILE A 794 -21.57 -37.88 -18.64
N GLN A 795 -22.26 -36.83 -18.20
CA GLN A 795 -23.63 -36.54 -18.61
C GLN A 795 -23.72 -36.07 -20.05
N GLY A 796 -24.65 -36.64 -20.81
CA GLY A 796 -24.96 -36.17 -22.16
C GLY A 796 -24.00 -36.60 -23.27
N TRP A 797 -23.00 -37.45 -22.97
CA TRP A 797 -22.00 -37.96 -23.92
C TRP A 797 -22.58 -38.39 -25.28
N PHE A 798 -23.74 -39.05 -25.27
CA PHE A 798 -24.39 -39.58 -26.47
C PHE A 798 -25.44 -38.63 -27.08
N VAL A 799 -25.70 -37.46 -26.47
CA VAL A 799 -26.64 -36.45 -27.01
C VAL A 799 -26.04 -35.75 -28.22
N ASN A 800 -24.83 -35.19 -28.06
CA ASN A 800 -24.03 -34.59 -29.13
C ASN A 800 -22.58 -34.36 -28.65
N GLY A 801 -21.71 -33.87 -29.54
CA GLY A 801 -20.28 -33.70 -29.24
C GLY A 801 -19.94 -32.68 -28.16
N SER A 802 -20.82 -31.74 -27.83
CA SER A 802 -20.57 -30.69 -26.81
C SER A 802 -20.55 -31.18 -25.37
N PHE A 803 -20.84 -32.47 -25.12
CA PHE A 803 -20.88 -33.06 -23.79
C PHE A 803 -19.77 -34.10 -23.56
N ARG A 804 -18.80 -34.16 -24.47
CA ARG A 804 -17.80 -35.22 -24.50
C ARG A 804 -16.48 -34.67 -23.97
N ILE A 805 -15.82 -35.51 -23.20
CA ILE A 805 -14.41 -35.32 -22.82
C ILE A 805 -13.52 -35.87 -23.95
N GLU A 806 -12.60 -35.06 -24.48
CA GLU A 806 -11.74 -35.45 -25.60
C GLU A 806 -10.65 -36.45 -25.22
N ARG A 807 -10.17 -36.38 -23.97
CA ARG A 807 -8.96 -37.10 -23.53
C ARG A 807 -9.12 -37.76 -22.17
N PHE A 808 -8.59 -38.98 -22.08
CA PHE A 808 -8.50 -39.74 -20.85
C PHE A 808 -7.03 -40.07 -20.60
N ARG A 809 -6.40 -39.34 -19.68
CA ARG A 809 -4.96 -39.39 -19.39
C ARG A 809 -4.68 -40.27 -18.18
N PHE A 810 -3.68 -41.14 -18.33
CA PHE A 810 -3.18 -42.01 -17.27
C PHE A 810 -1.81 -41.54 -16.77
N SER A 811 -1.45 -41.95 -15.55
CA SER A 811 -0.19 -41.58 -14.87
C SER A 811 1.08 -42.01 -15.61
N ASP A 812 1.02 -43.02 -16.49
CA ASP A 812 2.14 -43.47 -17.33
C ASP A 812 2.33 -42.63 -18.61
N GLY A 813 1.49 -41.61 -18.82
CA GLY A 813 1.47 -40.77 -20.01
C GLY A 813 0.60 -41.32 -21.16
N THR A 814 -0.03 -42.48 -21.01
CA THR A 814 -1.01 -42.99 -21.97
C THR A 814 -2.21 -42.04 -22.02
N VAL A 815 -2.70 -41.77 -23.23
CA VAL A 815 -3.92 -40.97 -23.47
C VAL A 815 -4.85 -41.77 -24.38
N LYS A 816 -6.09 -41.95 -23.96
CA LYS A 816 -7.19 -42.47 -24.78
C LYS A 816 -8.02 -41.30 -25.30
N THR A 817 -8.25 -41.28 -26.60
CA THR A 817 -9.11 -40.31 -27.29
C THR A 817 -10.54 -40.84 -27.40
N ILE A 818 -11.48 -39.98 -27.77
CA ILE A 818 -12.86 -40.39 -28.11
C ILE A 818 -12.86 -41.57 -29.09
N GLY A 819 -12.02 -41.52 -30.14
CA GLY A 819 -11.93 -42.59 -31.12
C GLY A 819 -11.41 -43.91 -30.54
N ASP A 820 -10.52 -43.86 -29.54
CA ASP A 820 -10.06 -45.07 -28.84
C ASP A 820 -11.16 -45.68 -27.97
N ILE A 821 -12.04 -44.86 -27.40
CA ILE A 821 -13.19 -45.30 -26.59
C ILE A 821 -14.25 -45.90 -27.49
N GLU A 822 -14.64 -45.19 -28.54
CA GLU A 822 -15.62 -45.66 -29.52
C GLU A 822 -15.15 -46.96 -30.19
N ALA A 823 -13.85 -47.12 -30.48
CA ALA A 823 -13.31 -48.36 -31.05
C ALA A 823 -13.22 -49.54 -30.06
N ALA A 824 -13.21 -49.27 -28.75
CA ALA A 824 -13.16 -50.32 -27.73
C ALA A 824 -14.51 -51.01 -27.50
N GLY A 825 -15.61 -50.37 -27.94
CA GLY A 825 -16.97 -50.80 -27.65
C GLY A 825 -17.40 -50.49 -26.22
N TYR A 826 -18.68 -50.69 -25.95
CA TYR A 826 -19.34 -50.36 -24.70
C TYR A 826 -19.96 -51.61 -24.06
N VAL A 827 -20.03 -51.58 -22.73
CA VAL A 827 -20.88 -52.50 -21.98
C VAL A 827 -22.25 -51.85 -21.78
N LEU A 828 -23.29 -52.46 -22.32
CA LEU A 828 -24.68 -52.05 -22.16
C LEU A 828 -25.36 -53.02 -21.19
N ARG A 829 -26.04 -52.48 -20.19
CA ARG A 829 -26.78 -53.27 -19.19
C ARG A 829 -28.19 -52.72 -19.09
N GLY A 830 -29.17 -53.57 -19.34
CA GLY A 830 -30.55 -53.35 -18.92
C GLY A 830 -30.71 -53.61 -17.43
N GLY A 831 -31.95 -53.73 -17.00
CA GLY A 831 -32.33 -53.88 -15.61
C GLY A 831 -33.24 -55.07 -15.40
N SER A 832 -34.23 -54.88 -14.52
CA SER A 832 -35.27 -55.88 -14.26
C SER A 832 -36.57 -55.59 -15.02
N GLY A 833 -36.51 -54.71 -16.02
CA GLY A 833 -37.63 -54.26 -16.82
C GLY A 833 -37.54 -54.79 -18.26
N ASN A 834 -38.45 -54.35 -19.12
CA ASN A 834 -38.32 -54.62 -20.56
C ASN A 834 -37.50 -53.48 -21.17
N ASP A 835 -36.24 -53.75 -21.46
CA ASP A 835 -35.26 -52.76 -21.87
C ASP A 835 -34.99 -52.81 -23.39
N THR A 836 -34.52 -51.69 -23.93
CA THR A 836 -34.06 -51.62 -25.33
C THR A 836 -32.64 -51.10 -25.35
N LEU A 837 -31.70 -51.97 -25.73
CA LEU A 837 -30.28 -51.69 -25.78
C LEU A 837 -29.86 -51.57 -27.25
N ASN A 838 -29.15 -50.48 -27.57
CA ASN A 838 -28.62 -50.23 -28.91
C ASN A 838 -27.10 -50.12 -28.82
N GLY A 839 -26.40 -51.13 -29.33
CA GLY A 839 -24.96 -51.10 -29.51
C GLY A 839 -24.52 -50.10 -30.59
N SER A 840 -23.24 -50.15 -30.88
CA SER A 840 -22.47 -49.19 -31.65
C SER A 840 -21.97 -49.85 -32.94
N GLU A 841 -20.89 -49.33 -33.52
CA GLU A 841 -20.20 -49.95 -34.65
C GLU A 841 -18.96 -50.76 -34.21
N ALA A 842 -18.67 -50.80 -32.91
CA ALA A 842 -17.58 -51.54 -32.31
C ALA A 842 -18.10 -52.77 -31.56
N ARG A 843 -17.19 -53.64 -31.12
CA ARG A 843 -17.53 -54.85 -30.35
C ARG A 843 -18.14 -54.49 -29.00
N ASP A 844 -19.45 -54.60 -28.89
CA ASP A 844 -20.20 -54.32 -27.67
C ASP A 844 -20.48 -55.58 -26.84
N ILE A 845 -20.75 -55.38 -25.55
CA ILE A 845 -21.23 -56.43 -24.66
C ILE A 845 -22.55 -55.97 -24.05
N MET A 846 -23.62 -56.69 -24.35
CA MET A 846 -24.99 -56.31 -24.03
C MET A 846 -25.62 -57.36 -23.11
N TYR A 847 -26.16 -56.88 -21.99
CA TYR A 847 -26.89 -57.70 -21.02
C TYR A 847 -28.30 -57.13 -20.87
N GLY A 848 -29.33 -57.84 -21.33
CA GLY A 848 -30.73 -57.44 -21.15
C GLY A 848 -31.12 -57.42 -19.67
N GLY A 849 -30.89 -58.55 -18.99
CA GLY A 849 -31.08 -58.66 -17.56
C GLY A 849 -32.29 -59.52 -17.23
N ALA A 850 -33.33 -58.95 -16.65
CA ALA A 850 -34.59 -59.68 -16.44
C ALA A 850 -35.74 -58.88 -17.03
N GLY A 851 -36.65 -59.52 -17.75
CA GLY A 851 -37.70 -58.85 -18.50
C GLY A 851 -37.71 -59.34 -19.94
N ASN A 852 -38.53 -58.73 -20.79
CA ASN A 852 -38.53 -59.05 -22.22
C ASN A 852 -37.80 -57.92 -22.95
N ASP A 853 -36.53 -58.16 -23.26
CA ASP A 853 -35.58 -57.16 -23.71
C ASP A 853 -35.41 -57.17 -25.24
N ILE A 854 -34.94 -56.05 -25.78
CA ILE A 854 -34.61 -55.88 -27.19
C ILE A 854 -33.15 -55.42 -27.28
N LEU A 855 -32.28 -56.28 -27.80
CA LEU A 855 -30.85 -56.00 -27.95
C LEU A 855 -30.51 -55.92 -29.44
N PHE A 856 -30.03 -54.75 -29.88
CA PHE A 856 -29.48 -54.53 -31.20
C PHE A 856 -27.95 -54.35 -31.08
N GLY A 857 -27.17 -55.33 -31.52
CA GLY A 857 -25.69 -55.31 -31.50
C GLY A 857 -25.14 -54.16 -32.34
N GLY A 858 -25.56 -54.10 -33.60
CA GLY A 858 -25.20 -53.01 -34.50
C GLY A 858 -24.24 -53.49 -35.57
N SER A 859 -23.02 -53.00 -35.57
CA SER A 859 -21.90 -53.55 -36.35
C SER A 859 -20.75 -53.85 -35.41
N GLY A 860 -19.87 -54.78 -35.76
CA GLY A 860 -18.86 -55.27 -34.83
C GLY A 860 -19.13 -56.71 -34.44
N ASN A 861 -18.25 -57.29 -33.63
CA ASN A 861 -18.35 -58.67 -33.17
C ASN A 861 -18.94 -58.68 -31.75
N ASP A 862 -20.25 -58.59 -31.64
CA ASP A 862 -20.95 -58.24 -30.42
C ASP A 862 -21.23 -59.47 -29.56
N ILE A 863 -21.47 -59.24 -28.27
CA ILE A 863 -21.94 -60.26 -27.34
C ILE A 863 -23.31 -59.82 -26.83
N LEU A 864 -24.34 -60.61 -27.12
CA LEU A 864 -25.72 -60.34 -26.71
C LEU A 864 -26.17 -61.44 -25.74
N ASP A 865 -26.54 -61.04 -24.53
CA ASP A 865 -27.11 -61.90 -23.50
C ASP A 865 -28.45 -61.30 -23.08
N GLY A 866 -29.56 -61.94 -23.49
CA GLY A 866 -30.90 -61.49 -23.12
C GLY A 866 -31.13 -61.53 -21.61
N GLY A 867 -30.53 -62.52 -20.94
CA GLY A 867 -30.81 -62.81 -19.55
C GLY A 867 -32.11 -63.57 -19.41
N ALA A 868 -32.94 -63.23 -18.42
CA ALA A 868 -34.16 -63.96 -18.08
C ALA A 868 -35.41 -63.29 -18.65
N GLY A 869 -36.11 -63.96 -19.54
CA GLY A 869 -37.42 -63.54 -20.01
C GLY A 869 -37.65 -63.98 -21.44
N ASN A 870 -38.31 -63.17 -22.27
CA ASN A 870 -38.50 -63.52 -23.68
C ASN A 870 -37.91 -62.42 -24.53
N ASP A 871 -36.66 -62.59 -24.92
CA ASP A 871 -35.84 -61.51 -25.45
C ASP A 871 -35.78 -61.56 -26.98
N TYR A 872 -35.52 -60.40 -27.58
CA TYR A 872 -35.24 -60.25 -29.00
C TYR A 872 -33.79 -59.80 -29.16
N LEU A 873 -32.95 -60.67 -29.73
CA LEU A 873 -31.53 -60.43 -29.94
C LEU A 873 -31.26 -60.33 -31.45
N GLN A 874 -30.61 -59.24 -31.86
CA GLN A 874 -30.21 -58.99 -33.24
C GLN A 874 -28.76 -58.54 -33.27
N GLY A 875 -27.87 -59.37 -33.83
CA GLY A 875 -26.44 -59.07 -33.98
C GLY A 875 -26.18 -57.89 -34.91
N GLY A 876 -26.72 -57.93 -36.14
CA GLY A 876 -26.57 -56.84 -37.13
C GLY A 876 -27.58 -56.88 -38.29
N ILE A 877 -27.62 -55.84 -39.15
CA ILE A 877 -28.59 -55.73 -40.27
C ILE A 877 -28.01 -55.38 -41.66
N TYR A 878 -26.70 -55.31 -41.89
CA TYR A 878 -26.14 -54.86 -43.18
C TYR A 878 -24.82 -55.56 -43.61
N ALA A 879 -24.31 -55.24 -44.79
CA ALA A 879 -23.21 -55.97 -45.47
C ALA A 879 -21.84 -56.04 -44.75
N ASN A 880 -21.71 -55.44 -43.55
CA ASN A 880 -20.51 -55.44 -42.71
C ASN A 880 -20.84 -55.91 -41.27
N ASN A 881 -21.74 -56.88 -41.11
CA ASN A 881 -21.97 -57.54 -39.82
C ASN A 881 -20.66 -58.21 -39.34
N GLY A 882 -20.39 -58.19 -38.04
CA GLY A 882 -19.27 -58.91 -37.47
C GLY A 882 -19.66 -60.32 -37.06
N ASP A 883 -18.76 -60.97 -36.32
CA ASP A 883 -19.00 -62.30 -35.75
C ASP A 883 -19.62 -62.14 -34.35
N ASP A 884 -20.94 -62.26 -34.27
CA ASP A 884 -21.74 -62.02 -33.08
C ASP A 884 -21.88 -63.29 -32.21
N THR A 885 -22.03 -63.09 -30.91
CA THR A 885 -22.19 -64.16 -29.93
C THR A 885 -23.46 -63.96 -29.13
N TYR A 886 -24.42 -64.87 -29.30
CA TYR A 886 -25.66 -64.93 -28.54
C TYR A 886 -25.52 -65.89 -27.38
N ARG A 887 -25.61 -65.39 -26.14
CA ARG A 887 -25.52 -66.23 -24.94
C ARG A 887 -26.91 -66.67 -24.50
N PHE A 888 -27.04 -67.97 -24.23
CA PHE A 888 -28.28 -68.56 -23.79
C PHE A 888 -28.06 -69.65 -22.74
N GLY A 889 -28.94 -69.76 -21.75
CA GLY A 889 -28.77 -70.71 -20.65
C GLY A 889 -30.07 -71.11 -19.98
N ILE A 890 -29.95 -71.95 -18.94
CA ILE A 890 -31.09 -72.33 -18.09
C ILE A 890 -31.62 -71.07 -17.38
N GLY A 891 -32.94 -70.86 -17.44
CA GLY A 891 -33.59 -69.65 -16.93
C GLY A 891 -33.58 -68.47 -17.90
N GLY A 892 -33.11 -68.66 -19.14
CA GLY A 892 -33.13 -67.64 -20.18
C GLY A 892 -34.53 -67.32 -20.70
N GLY A 893 -35.49 -68.24 -20.58
CA GLY A 893 -36.85 -68.10 -21.09
C GLY A 893 -36.95 -68.33 -22.60
N GLN A 894 -37.78 -67.56 -23.32
CA GLN A 894 -38.12 -67.86 -24.73
C GLN A 894 -37.66 -66.77 -25.69
N ASP A 895 -36.41 -66.90 -26.14
CA ASP A 895 -35.75 -65.86 -26.92
C ASP A 895 -35.94 -66.02 -28.41
N THR A 896 -35.75 -64.91 -29.11
CA THR A 896 -35.78 -64.80 -30.55
C THR A 896 -34.48 -64.19 -31.02
N ILE A 897 -33.74 -64.93 -31.82
CA ILE A 897 -32.52 -64.46 -32.47
C ILE A 897 -32.86 -64.12 -33.92
N TYR A 898 -32.53 -62.90 -34.32
CA TYR A 898 -32.56 -62.45 -35.71
C TYR A 898 -31.13 -62.18 -36.16
N ASP A 899 -30.60 -63.15 -36.88
CA ASP A 899 -29.26 -63.18 -37.44
C ASP A 899 -29.46 -63.06 -38.94
N TYR A 900 -29.09 -61.94 -39.58
CA TYR A 900 -29.24 -61.78 -41.02
C TYR A 900 -27.99 -61.18 -41.63
N ASP A 901 -27.24 -62.00 -42.35
CA ASP A 901 -25.92 -61.64 -42.83
C ASP A 901 -25.91 -61.36 -44.32
N GLY A 902 -25.44 -60.16 -44.67
CA GLY A 902 -25.23 -59.78 -46.06
C GLY A 902 -23.98 -60.40 -46.70
N ALA A 903 -23.10 -61.00 -45.89
CA ALA A 903 -21.79 -61.57 -46.25
C ALA A 903 -21.43 -62.72 -45.27
N PRO A 904 -20.50 -63.64 -45.60
CA PRO A 904 -20.11 -64.71 -44.68
C PRO A 904 -19.36 -64.18 -43.45
N ASN A 905 -19.89 -64.44 -42.26
CA ASN A 905 -19.33 -64.22 -40.92
C ASN A 905 -19.36 -65.56 -40.13
N GLN A 906 -19.05 -65.52 -38.83
CA GLN A 906 -19.05 -66.66 -37.93
C GLN A 906 -19.80 -66.35 -36.63
N ASP A 907 -21.13 -66.35 -36.71
CA ASP A 907 -21.96 -66.13 -35.54
C ASP A 907 -21.99 -67.37 -34.65
N THR A 908 -22.14 -67.15 -33.34
CA THR A 908 -22.08 -68.21 -32.34
C THR A 908 -23.24 -68.10 -31.36
N VAL A 909 -24.00 -69.18 -31.15
CA VAL A 909 -24.76 -69.37 -29.91
C VAL A 909 -23.85 -70.03 -28.87
N GLU A 910 -23.66 -69.37 -27.74
CA GLU A 910 -22.85 -69.88 -26.63
C GLU A 910 -23.77 -70.28 -25.46
N PHE A 911 -23.75 -71.55 -25.10
CA PHE A 911 -24.57 -72.10 -24.03
C PHE A 911 -23.90 -71.95 -22.67
N GLY A 912 -24.66 -71.51 -21.66
CA GLY A 912 -24.22 -71.40 -20.28
C GLY A 912 -23.85 -72.74 -19.61
N GLU A 913 -23.21 -72.68 -18.45
CA GLU A 913 -22.80 -73.87 -17.69
C GLU A 913 -24.00 -74.79 -17.39
N GLY A 914 -23.80 -76.10 -17.51
CA GLY A 914 -24.82 -77.11 -17.23
C GLY A 914 -25.79 -77.41 -18.38
N VAL A 915 -25.54 -76.86 -19.57
CA VAL A 915 -26.23 -77.21 -20.83
C VAL A 915 -25.31 -78.04 -21.71
N THR A 916 -25.54 -79.34 -21.73
CA THR A 916 -24.79 -80.32 -22.53
C THR A 916 -25.53 -80.69 -23.81
N PRO A 917 -24.87 -81.28 -24.83
CA PRO A 917 -25.53 -81.60 -26.11
C PRO A 917 -26.77 -82.50 -25.99
N ASP A 918 -26.82 -83.43 -25.02
CA ASP A 918 -27.97 -84.30 -24.78
C ASP A 918 -29.13 -83.62 -24.05
N GLN A 919 -28.92 -82.38 -23.56
CA GLN A 919 -29.95 -81.51 -23.02
C GLN A 919 -30.51 -80.53 -24.04
N LEU A 920 -30.05 -80.55 -25.30
CA LEU A 920 -30.55 -79.66 -26.34
C LEU A 920 -31.48 -80.40 -27.30
N TRP A 921 -32.64 -79.80 -27.60
CA TRP A 921 -33.61 -80.32 -28.54
C TRP A 921 -33.81 -79.37 -29.72
N PHE A 922 -33.31 -79.79 -30.89
CA PHE A 922 -33.41 -79.04 -32.15
C PHE A 922 -34.66 -79.44 -32.92
N SER A 923 -35.49 -78.47 -33.26
CA SER A 923 -36.73 -78.70 -34.00
C SER A 923 -36.98 -77.62 -35.04
N ARG A 924 -37.72 -77.98 -36.10
CA ARG A 924 -38.15 -77.04 -37.13
C ARG A 924 -39.56 -76.55 -36.86
N ALA A 925 -39.73 -75.24 -36.76
CA ALA A 925 -41.02 -74.58 -36.62
C ALA A 925 -41.23 -73.61 -37.80
N ASN A 926 -42.00 -74.03 -38.81
CA ASN A 926 -42.14 -73.31 -40.09
C ASN A 926 -40.79 -73.07 -40.79
N ASN A 927 -40.37 -71.81 -40.94
CA ASN A 927 -39.06 -71.42 -41.47
C ASN A 927 -38.00 -71.23 -40.37
N ASN A 928 -38.35 -71.36 -39.09
CA ASN A 928 -37.44 -71.08 -37.98
C ASN A 928 -36.80 -72.37 -37.45
N LEU A 929 -35.60 -72.23 -36.87
CA LEU A 929 -34.99 -73.23 -36.02
C LEU A 929 -35.33 -72.93 -34.56
N GLU A 930 -35.94 -73.87 -33.86
CA GLU A 930 -36.21 -73.79 -32.43
C GLU A 930 -35.30 -74.76 -31.69
N VAL A 931 -34.56 -74.26 -30.71
CA VAL A 931 -33.67 -75.05 -29.85
C VAL A 931 -34.13 -74.89 -28.40
N SER A 932 -34.60 -75.97 -27.78
CA SER A 932 -35.06 -75.96 -26.39
C SER A 932 -34.14 -76.74 -25.46
N ILE A 933 -34.09 -76.33 -24.20
CA ILE A 933 -33.36 -77.03 -23.14
C ILE A 933 -34.29 -78.07 -22.51
N VAL A 934 -33.91 -79.34 -22.62
CA VAL A 934 -34.68 -80.48 -22.14
C VAL A 934 -34.85 -80.39 -20.62
N GLY A 935 -36.10 -80.39 -20.18
CA GLY A 935 -36.47 -80.33 -18.77
C GLY A 935 -36.85 -78.93 -18.28
N THR A 936 -36.70 -77.90 -19.10
CA THR A 936 -37.11 -76.52 -18.79
C THR A 936 -38.13 -76.01 -19.81
N ASP A 937 -38.64 -74.79 -19.61
CA ASP A 937 -39.43 -74.04 -20.60
C ASP A 937 -38.53 -73.14 -21.48
N ASP A 938 -37.21 -73.19 -21.28
CA ASP A 938 -36.25 -72.31 -21.95
C ASP A 938 -35.98 -72.78 -23.38
N LYS A 939 -36.03 -71.84 -24.32
CA LYS A 939 -35.68 -72.04 -25.72
C LYS A 939 -35.25 -70.74 -26.39
N PHE A 940 -34.53 -70.85 -27.49
CA PHE A 940 -34.43 -69.73 -28.43
C PHE A 940 -34.92 -70.16 -29.82
N THR A 941 -35.38 -69.18 -30.58
CA THR A 941 -35.83 -69.33 -31.97
C THR A 941 -34.95 -68.48 -32.87
N ILE A 942 -34.19 -69.12 -33.76
CA ILE A 942 -33.49 -68.41 -34.84
C ILE A 942 -34.49 -68.24 -35.99
N GLN A 943 -34.81 -66.99 -36.30
CA GLN A 943 -35.80 -66.63 -37.32
C GLN A 943 -35.29 -66.98 -38.72
N ASP A 944 -36.18 -67.53 -39.56
CA ASP A 944 -35.93 -67.75 -40.98
C ASP A 944 -34.69 -68.63 -41.33
N TRP A 945 -34.20 -69.43 -40.38
CA TRP A 945 -33.15 -70.44 -40.59
C TRP A 945 -33.35 -71.29 -41.85
N PHE A 946 -34.54 -71.86 -42.04
CA PHE A 946 -34.85 -72.71 -43.20
C PHE A 946 -35.28 -71.92 -44.45
N TYR A 947 -35.27 -70.59 -44.40
CA TYR A 947 -35.57 -69.72 -45.54
C TYR A 947 -34.31 -69.39 -46.36
N SER A 948 -33.19 -69.09 -45.68
CA SER A 948 -31.92 -68.70 -46.31
C SER A 948 -30.75 -69.02 -45.39
N SER A 949 -29.60 -69.42 -45.95
CA SER A 949 -28.36 -69.60 -45.20
C SER A 949 -27.79 -68.29 -44.64
N TYR A 950 -28.27 -67.14 -45.13
CA TYR A 950 -27.96 -65.83 -44.54
C TYR A 950 -28.65 -65.62 -43.18
N ASN A 951 -29.52 -66.52 -42.72
CA ASN A 951 -30.13 -66.44 -41.39
C ASN A 951 -29.63 -67.52 -40.43
N HIS A 952 -28.45 -68.08 -40.72
CA HIS A 952 -27.89 -69.14 -39.91
C HIS A 952 -26.88 -68.54 -38.95
N VAL A 953 -27.01 -68.88 -37.67
CA VAL A 953 -25.86 -68.83 -36.77
C VAL A 953 -24.92 -69.99 -37.10
N GLU A 954 -23.66 -69.72 -37.46
CA GLU A 954 -22.71 -70.74 -37.94
C GLU A 954 -22.34 -71.78 -36.89
N GLN A 955 -22.31 -71.40 -35.61
CA GLN A 955 -21.79 -72.24 -34.54
C GLN A 955 -22.68 -72.27 -33.31
N PHE A 956 -22.77 -73.45 -32.70
CA PHE A 956 -23.34 -73.65 -31.38
C PHE A 956 -22.26 -74.22 -30.49
N LYS A 957 -21.98 -73.60 -29.34
CA LYS A 957 -20.90 -73.99 -28.43
C LYS A 957 -21.43 -74.26 -27.02
N THR A 958 -21.06 -75.39 -26.42
CA THR A 958 -21.32 -75.63 -24.99
C THR A 958 -20.21 -75.04 -24.12
N ALA A 959 -20.48 -74.84 -22.84
CA ALA A 959 -19.49 -74.39 -21.86
C ALA A 959 -18.25 -75.31 -21.76
N GLU A 960 -18.36 -76.60 -22.15
CA GLU A 960 -17.21 -77.52 -22.21
C GLU A 960 -16.39 -77.41 -23.50
N GLY A 961 -16.78 -76.53 -24.42
CA GLY A 961 -16.09 -76.27 -25.69
C GLY A 961 -16.49 -77.19 -26.84
N LEU A 962 -17.55 -78.01 -26.68
CA LEU A 962 -18.08 -78.80 -27.79
C LEU A 962 -18.76 -77.88 -28.80
N THR A 963 -18.42 -78.03 -30.08
CA THR A 963 -18.94 -77.19 -31.16
C THR A 963 -19.80 -78.00 -32.14
N LEU A 964 -20.96 -77.46 -32.49
CA LEU A 964 -21.82 -77.94 -33.57
C LEU A 964 -21.89 -76.85 -34.65
N LEU A 965 -21.62 -77.21 -35.90
CA LEU A 965 -21.71 -76.30 -37.04
C LEU A 965 -23.12 -76.29 -37.64
N ASP A 966 -23.53 -75.19 -38.25
CA ASP A 966 -24.80 -75.03 -38.97
C ASP A 966 -25.07 -76.18 -39.96
N SER A 967 -24.04 -76.61 -40.69
CA SER A 967 -24.07 -77.70 -41.67
C SER A 967 -24.41 -79.06 -41.06
N GLN A 968 -24.28 -79.20 -39.74
CA GLN A 968 -24.57 -80.40 -38.96
C GLN A 968 -25.93 -80.32 -38.25
N VAL A 969 -26.51 -79.13 -38.07
CA VAL A 969 -27.81 -78.92 -37.38
C VAL A 969 -28.92 -79.75 -38.02
N GLN A 970 -28.94 -79.84 -39.35
CA GLN A 970 -29.97 -80.62 -40.07
C GLN A 970 -29.96 -82.10 -39.69
N ASN A 971 -28.81 -82.67 -39.30
CA ASN A 971 -28.71 -84.06 -38.83
C ASN A 971 -29.44 -84.23 -37.49
N LEU A 972 -29.31 -83.27 -36.58
CA LEU A 972 -30.00 -83.27 -35.29
C LEU A 972 -31.51 -83.08 -35.46
N VAL A 973 -31.92 -82.09 -36.25
CA VAL A 973 -33.34 -81.82 -36.55
C VAL A 973 -34.01 -83.07 -37.15
N ASN A 974 -33.36 -83.75 -38.10
CA ASN A 974 -33.90 -84.97 -38.72
C ASN A 974 -34.01 -86.14 -37.73
N ALA A 975 -32.99 -86.33 -36.88
CA ALA A 975 -32.97 -87.40 -35.90
C ALA A 975 -34.02 -87.18 -34.80
N MET A 976 -34.17 -85.94 -34.33
CA MET A 976 -35.12 -85.56 -33.29
C MET A 976 -36.57 -85.52 -33.80
N ALA A 977 -36.81 -85.22 -35.08
CA ALA A 977 -38.15 -85.26 -35.68
C ALA A 977 -38.81 -86.65 -35.69
N ALA A 978 -38.04 -87.73 -35.49
CA ALA A 978 -38.57 -89.10 -35.35
C ALA A 978 -39.32 -89.33 -34.02
N PHE A 979 -39.27 -88.36 -33.11
CA PHE A 979 -39.72 -88.45 -31.74
C PHE A 979 -40.65 -87.30 -31.38
N THR A 980 -41.46 -87.49 -30.35
CA THR A 980 -42.24 -86.39 -29.77
C THR A 980 -41.28 -85.52 -28.96
N PRO A 981 -41.27 -84.18 -29.13
CA PRO A 981 -40.47 -83.30 -28.30
C PRO A 981 -40.68 -83.58 -26.80
N PRO A 982 -39.61 -83.58 -25.98
CA PRO A 982 -39.72 -83.74 -24.54
C PRO A 982 -40.69 -82.71 -23.94
N ALA A 983 -41.56 -83.16 -23.03
CA ALA A 983 -42.46 -82.25 -22.35
C ALA A 983 -41.70 -81.41 -21.30
N PRO A 984 -42.14 -80.16 -21.01
CA PRO A 984 -41.56 -79.38 -19.91
C PRO A 984 -41.50 -80.16 -18.60
N GLY A 985 -40.37 -80.05 -17.89
CA GLY A 985 -40.10 -80.80 -16.66
C GLY A 985 -39.56 -82.22 -16.85
N GLN A 986 -39.44 -82.71 -18.08
CA GLN A 986 -38.78 -83.98 -18.38
C GLN A 986 -37.26 -83.77 -18.48
N THR A 987 -36.55 -83.99 -17.36
CA THR A 987 -35.10 -83.73 -17.26
C THR A 987 -34.20 -84.82 -17.82
N ILE A 988 -34.75 -85.99 -18.15
CA ILE A 988 -34.01 -87.12 -18.73
C ILE A 988 -34.80 -87.65 -19.93
N LEU A 989 -34.13 -87.72 -21.08
CA LEU A 989 -34.70 -88.32 -22.29
C LEU A 989 -35.04 -89.81 -22.04
N PRO A 990 -36.15 -90.34 -22.62
CA PRO A 990 -36.46 -91.76 -22.52
C PRO A 990 -35.29 -92.60 -23.05
N GLN A 991 -35.05 -93.78 -22.48
CA GLN A 991 -33.89 -94.61 -22.83
C GLN A 991 -33.79 -94.90 -24.34
N ASN A 992 -34.92 -95.11 -25.02
CA ASN A 992 -34.94 -95.33 -26.47
C ASN A 992 -34.57 -94.09 -27.29
N TYR A 993 -34.76 -92.88 -26.76
CA TYR A 993 -34.34 -91.63 -27.38
C TYR A 993 -32.82 -91.49 -27.21
N GLN A 994 -32.31 -91.72 -25.99
CA GLN A 994 -30.88 -91.69 -25.70
C GLN A 994 -30.10 -92.68 -26.57
N GLU A 995 -30.53 -93.94 -26.66
CA GLU A 995 -29.88 -94.97 -27.49
C GLU A 995 -29.85 -94.61 -28.98
N THR A 996 -30.85 -93.87 -29.47
CA THR A 996 -30.94 -93.47 -30.89
C THR A 996 -30.18 -92.17 -31.18
N LEU A 997 -30.25 -91.19 -30.28
CA LEU A 997 -29.68 -89.85 -30.48
C LEU A 997 -28.20 -89.77 -30.08
N ALA A 998 -27.73 -90.56 -29.10
CA ALA A 998 -26.33 -90.54 -28.65
C ALA A 998 -25.29 -90.67 -29.78
N PRO A 999 -25.39 -91.61 -30.74
CA PRO A 999 -24.42 -91.68 -31.84
C PRO A 999 -24.52 -90.49 -32.80
N VAL A 1000 -25.69 -89.86 -32.94
CA VAL A 1000 -25.88 -88.67 -33.77
C VAL A 1000 -25.25 -87.45 -33.08
N LEU A 1001 -25.50 -87.27 -31.78
CA LEU A 1001 -24.90 -86.20 -30.98
C LEU A 1001 -23.37 -86.29 -31.01
N ALA A 1002 -22.81 -87.47 -30.70
CA ALA A 1002 -21.36 -87.68 -30.70
C ALA A 1002 -20.68 -87.52 -32.07
N ALA A 1003 -21.43 -87.68 -33.18
CA ALA A 1003 -20.90 -87.52 -34.53
C ALA A 1003 -20.97 -86.08 -35.05
N ASN A 1004 -21.74 -85.21 -34.42
CA ASN A 1004 -21.94 -83.83 -34.88
C ASN A 1004 -21.35 -82.78 -33.93
N TRP A 1005 -21.31 -83.05 -32.62
CA TRP A 1005 -20.62 -82.20 -31.65
C TRP A 1005 -19.15 -82.62 -31.52
N HIS A 1006 -18.21 -81.68 -31.69
CA HIS A 1006 -16.77 -81.94 -31.74
C HIS A 1006 -15.93 -81.06 -30.81
#